data_AF-A0A1W6MZQ7-F1
#
_entry.id   AF-A0A1W6MZQ7-F1
#
_cell.length_a   1.000
_cell.length_b   1.000
_cell.length_c   1.000
_cell.angle_alpha   90.00
_cell.angle_beta   90.00
_cell.angle_gamma   90.00
#
_symmetry.space_group_name_H-M   'P 1'
#
loop_
_entity.id
_entity.type
_entity.pdbx_description
1 polymer ?
#
loop_
_entity_poly.entity_id
_entity_poly.type
_entity_poly.pdbx_seq_one_letter_code
_entity_poly.pdbx_strand_id
1 'polypeptide(L)'
;MWQERLDAFWDGKRGLALGFFDEETVAAEGVRPEIAVFASATEAMDDAELVDLVEPARWRCGCQMFDVPRGRRFLALHAVGGAELRIELCDDKLGLTGGEWRVLFIELPDGSALAQPAFNAASLSAHGDLARYAQERILRSGPKLVWALGQKRSVERPADAIVIQRLEPTQRLFPAQQSHLAIEARELRVEREEAPPPAPFAILDHWLREGGAPCATLRLRFASFAQGDAFLKRSSTFLVMHQRRAFRDWAREQRRIGGAIADPLTCDDVRIATGRAQERFDAVERSGAIVVQNLAKLFGAKNALPDGVSARRTTDEAGSGAVVDLAFHGAALGDDLGLVSACPDGGDFEVLPVDPGGVRHARVFRLGFDGLSARALQENDPLLEEILRLAADAERGAELGAPESKRAAPLQERRERLVSSLNRTLAAAGFGERFDPTRKWDALEPLRFWSFCALVVDCPAAARGDLAARGGFEAFRADPALIEALAGQPDLRLLDGSPRRANEEQRSFVHRYAAALGLGGLVAPRADAATQLEAYRLLRQTPLARELAAARLALDEPSFEAATLADAAAKLSNEAMVERAVIYCDDWGFPEKGEALRAYLQRRRQGEWTSVEEGTHLAVIVAEADTYWRELGAARASTPDEAEPVKPAGLLATVRGFFFRGASKAAQS
;
A
#
# COMPACT_ATOMS: atom_id res chain seq x y z
N MET A 1 -15.97 -14.14 -24.60
CA MET A 1 -16.24 -14.28 -23.15
C MET A 1 -15.57 -13.12 -22.42
N TRP A 2 -16.07 -12.67 -21.26
CA TRP A 2 -15.52 -11.46 -20.62
C TRP A 2 -14.08 -11.67 -20.11
N GLN A 3 -13.72 -12.91 -19.73
CA GLN A 3 -12.40 -13.28 -19.21
C GLN A 3 -11.26 -12.95 -20.19
N GLU A 4 -11.52 -12.99 -21.50
CA GLU A 4 -10.52 -12.74 -22.53
C GLU A 4 -10.41 -11.26 -22.91
N ARG A 5 -11.47 -10.50 -22.64
CA ARG A 5 -11.57 -9.06 -22.95
C ARG A 5 -11.17 -8.20 -21.76
N LEU A 6 -11.11 -8.78 -20.57
CA LEU A 6 -10.69 -8.08 -19.37
C LEU A 6 -9.18 -7.83 -19.46
N ASP A 7 -8.81 -6.56 -19.43
CA ASP A 7 -7.44 -6.12 -19.25
C ASP A 7 -7.14 -6.01 -17.76
N ALA A 8 -5.92 -6.40 -17.41
CA ALA A 8 -5.41 -6.32 -16.05
C ALA A 8 -4.04 -5.65 -16.09
N PHE A 9 -3.82 -4.64 -15.25
CA PHE A 9 -2.53 -3.95 -15.10
C PHE A 9 -2.14 -3.95 -13.63
N TRP A 10 -1.07 -4.67 -13.28
CA TRP A 10 -0.57 -4.77 -11.91
C TRP A 10 0.72 -3.96 -11.75
N ASP A 11 0.83 -3.17 -10.67
CA ASP A 11 1.97 -2.27 -10.44
C ASP A 11 3.24 -2.94 -9.88
N GLY A 12 3.25 -4.28 -9.77
CA GLY A 12 4.33 -5.04 -9.14
C GLY A 12 4.32 -4.99 -7.61
N LYS A 13 3.35 -4.29 -7.01
CA LYS A 13 3.19 -4.14 -5.56
C LYS A 13 1.78 -4.58 -5.19
N ARG A 14 0.92 -3.64 -4.83
CA ARG A 14 -0.46 -3.90 -4.37
C ARG A 14 -1.50 -3.37 -5.36
N GLY A 15 -1.16 -2.40 -6.21
CA GLY A 15 -2.13 -1.81 -7.11
C GLY A 15 -2.43 -2.73 -8.29
N LEU A 16 -3.70 -3.08 -8.45
CA LEU A 16 -4.20 -3.80 -9.62
C LEU A 16 -5.33 -2.97 -10.24
N ALA A 17 -5.28 -2.77 -11.56
CA ALA A 17 -6.38 -2.19 -12.31
C ALA A 17 -6.98 -3.27 -13.22
N LEU A 18 -8.28 -3.50 -13.13
CA LEU A 18 -9.02 -4.35 -14.06
C LEU A 18 -9.95 -3.48 -14.90
N GLY A 19 -10.02 -3.70 -16.20
CA GLY A 19 -10.87 -2.86 -17.05
C GLY A 19 -11.07 -3.37 -18.46
N PHE A 20 -11.91 -2.65 -19.20
CA PHE A 20 -12.21 -2.88 -20.59
C PHE A 20 -11.85 -1.61 -21.37
N PHE A 21 -10.69 -1.61 -22.04
CA PHE A 21 -10.10 -0.42 -22.66
C PHE A 21 -10.11 -0.45 -24.21
N ASP A 22 -10.76 -1.45 -24.81
CA ASP A 22 -10.94 -1.53 -26.26
C ASP A 22 -12.27 -0.86 -26.66
N GLU A 23 -12.27 -0.01 -27.70
CA GLU A 23 -13.43 0.81 -28.14
C GLU A 23 -14.69 -0.03 -28.45
N GLU A 24 -14.53 -1.21 -29.07
CA GLU A 24 -15.62 -2.16 -29.35
C GLU A 24 -16.21 -2.81 -28.09
N THR A 25 -15.51 -2.69 -26.96
CA THR A 25 -15.86 -3.32 -25.68
C THR A 25 -16.59 -2.37 -24.74
N VAL A 26 -16.26 -1.08 -24.79
CA VAL A 26 -16.92 -0.05 -23.98
C VAL A 26 -18.39 0.12 -24.39
N ALA A 27 -18.72 -0.08 -25.67
CA ALA A 27 -20.05 0.10 -26.23
C ALA A 27 -21.02 -1.09 -26.05
N ALA A 28 -20.53 -2.26 -25.62
CA ALA A 28 -21.36 -3.46 -25.49
C ALA A 28 -21.90 -3.63 -24.05
N GLU A 29 -23.20 -3.41 -23.84
CA GLU A 29 -23.87 -3.51 -22.53
C GLU A 29 -23.68 -4.88 -21.82
N GLY A 30 -23.40 -5.96 -22.57
CA GLY A 30 -23.25 -7.31 -22.04
C GLY A 30 -21.88 -7.68 -21.44
N VAL A 31 -20.91 -6.74 -21.35
CA VAL A 31 -19.52 -7.03 -20.94
C VAL A 31 -19.21 -6.64 -19.49
N ARG A 32 -20.19 -6.18 -18.71
CA ARG A 32 -20.00 -5.70 -17.33
C ARG A 32 -20.57 -6.70 -16.31
N PRO A 33 -19.90 -7.84 -16.07
CA PRO A 33 -20.36 -8.83 -15.10
C PRO A 33 -20.27 -8.30 -13.67
N GLU A 34 -21.13 -8.84 -12.80
CA GLU A 34 -20.85 -8.84 -11.36
C GLU A 34 -19.71 -9.83 -11.09
N ILE A 35 -18.63 -9.37 -10.47
CA ILE A 35 -17.43 -10.18 -10.18
C ILE A 35 -17.09 -10.08 -8.70
N ALA A 36 -17.01 -11.21 -8.02
CA ALA A 36 -16.35 -11.33 -6.72
C ALA A 36 -14.85 -11.60 -6.93
N VAL A 37 -14.00 -10.79 -6.30
CA VAL A 37 -12.55 -10.88 -6.41
C VAL A 37 -11.98 -11.39 -5.10
N PHE A 38 -11.30 -12.53 -5.14
CA PHE A 38 -10.60 -13.10 -4.00
C PHE A 38 -9.10 -13.11 -4.24
N ALA A 39 -8.31 -13.04 -3.17
CA ALA A 39 -6.86 -13.16 -3.22
C ALA A 39 -6.35 -14.22 -2.24
N SER A 40 -5.32 -14.96 -2.66
CA SER A 40 -4.70 -16.06 -1.92
C SER A 40 -3.17 -16.02 -2.03
N ALA A 41 -2.49 -16.56 -1.00
CA ALA A 41 -1.05 -16.80 -1.04
C ALA A 41 -0.70 -18.08 -1.82
N THR A 42 -1.66 -18.99 -1.98
CA THR A 42 -1.49 -20.32 -2.56
C THR A 42 -2.35 -20.49 -3.82
N GLU A 43 -1.91 -21.35 -4.74
CA GLU A 43 -2.68 -21.62 -5.96
C GLU A 43 -3.99 -22.38 -5.68
N ALA A 44 -4.03 -23.13 -4.57
CA ALA A 44 -5.19 -23.90 -4.13
C ALA A 44 -6.36 -23.00 -3.67
N MET A 45 -6.10 -21.74 -3.34
CA MET A 45 -7.09 -20.76 -2.85
C MET A 45 -7.75 -21.12 -1.50
N ASP A 46 -7.15 -22.03 -0.72
CA ASP A 46 -7.71 -22.49 0.56
C ASP A 46 -7.80 -21.38 1.63
N ASP A 47 -6.93 -20.38 1.54
CA ASP A 47 -6.85 -19.23 2.45
C ASP A 47 -7.44 -17.94 1.84
N ALA A 48 -8.26 -18.08 0.79
CA ALA A 48 -8.77 -16.95 0.00
C ALA A 48 -9.50 -15.89 0.84
N GLU A 49 -9.15 -14.64 0.61
CA GLU A 49 -9.79 -13.48 1.22
C GLU A 49 -10.52 -12.65 0.17
N LEU A 50 -11.72 -12.18 0.50
CA LEU A 50 -12.45 -11.25 -0.34
C LEU A 50 -11.67 -9.93 -0.43
N VAL A 51 -11.39 -9.49 -1.66
CA VAL A 51 -10.76 -8.21 -1.97
C VAL A 51 -11.82 -7.17 -2.33
N ASP A 52 -12.80 -7.55 -3.15
CA ASP A 52 -13.90 -6.68 -3.56
C ASP A 52 -15.06 -7.49 -4.20
N LEU A 53 -16.24 -6.88 -4.27
CA LEU A 53 -17.37 -7.31 -5.10
C LEU A 53 -17.74 -6.17 -6.07
N VAL A 54 -17.44 -6.37 -7.34
CA VAL A 54 -17.67 -5.38 -8.40
C VAL A 54 -19.02 -5.63 -9.04
N GLU A 55 -19.96 -4.73 -8.80
CA GLU A 55 -21.28 -4.76 -9.43
C GLU A 55 -21.23 -4.18 -10.86
N PRO A 56 -22.18 -4.53 -11.74
CA PRO A 56 -22.26 -4.00 -13.10
C PRO A 56 -22.20 -2.46 -13.17
N ALA A 57 -22.84 -1.78 -12.22
CA ALA A 57 -22.85 -0.32 -12.12
C ALA A 57 -21.48 0.28 -11.74
N ARG A 58 -20.62 -0.48 -11.04
CA ARG A 58 -19.29 0.01 -10.63
C ARG A 58 -18.32 0.11 -11.79
N TRP A 59 -18.54 -0.59 -12.91
CA TRP A 59 -17.78 -0.44 -14.16
C TRP A 59 -17.99 0.92 -14.89
N ARG A 60 -18.56 1.93 -14.21
CA ARG A 60 -18.90 3.28 -14.70
C ARG A 60 -17.83 3.97 -15.55
N CYS A 61 -16.56 3.75 -15.24
CA CYS A 61 -15.43 4.40 -15.93
C CYS A 61 -14.62 3.45 -16.81
N GLY A 62 -15.14 2.25 -17.07
CA GLY A 62 -14.47 1.20 -17.85
C GLY A 62 -13.36 0.47 -17.10
N CYS A 63 -12.99 0.90 -15.90
CA CYS A 63 -11.99 0.24 -15.07
C CYS A 63 -12.35 0.26 -13.58
N GLN A 64 -11.71 -0.61 -12.82
CA GLN A 64 -11.80 -0.74 -11.37
C GLN A 64 -10.40 -0.86 -10.78
N MET A 65 -10.21 -0.20 -9.64
CA MET A 65 -8.95 -0.20 -8.91
C MET A 65 -9.06 -1.12 -7.71
N PHE A 66 -8.04 -1.95 -7.51
CA PHE A 66 -7.94 -2.88 -6.39
C PHE A 66 -6.62 -2.66 -5.68
N ASP A 67 -6.64 -2.91 -4.37
CA ASP A 67 -5.46 -3.01 -3.54
C ASP A 67 -5.32 -4.47 -3.09
N VAL A 68 -4.37 -5.17 -3.71
CA VAL A 68 -4.08 -6.58 -3.45
C VAL A 68 -3.38 -6.70 -2.08
N PRO A 69 -3.86 -7.57 -1.18
CA PRO A 69 -3.22 -7.75 0.12
C PRO A 69 -1.76 -8.24 -0.02
N ARG A 70 -0.89 -7.79 0.88
CA ARG A 70 0.53 -8.16 0.85
C ARG A 70 0.71 -9.67 0.97
N GLY A 71 1.60 -10.24 0.15
CA GLY A 71 1.90 -11.68 0.16
C GLY A 71 0.86 -12.56 -0.53
N ARG A 72 -0.25 -11.98 -1.02
CA ARG A 72 -1.24 -12.68 -1.85
C ARG A 72 -0.92 -12.44 -3.32
N ARG A 73 -0.68 -13.51 -4.07
CA ARG A 73 -0.25 -13.45 -5.49
C ARG A 73 -1.18 -14.16 -6.45
N PHE A 74 -2.12 -14.95 -5.94
CA PHE A 74 -3.14 -15.60 -6.75
C PHE A 74 -4.46 -14.87 -6.52
N LEU A 75 -5.15 -14.51 -7.59
CA LEU A 75 -6.49 -13.96 -7.53
C LEU A 75 -7.46 -14.86 -8.27
N ALA A 76 -8.67 -14.98 -7.74
CA ALA A 76 -9.78 -15.63 -8.42
C ALA A 76 -10.92 -14.64 -8.60
N LEU A 77 -11.39 -14.50 -9.83
CA LEU A 77 -12.48 -13.64 -10.23
C LEU A 77 -13.67 -14.53 -10.61
N HIS A 78 -14.69 -14.54 -9.77
CA HIS A 78 -15.89 -15.35 -9.98
C HIS A 78 -17.05 -14.46 -10.43
N ALA A 79 -17.59 -14.75 -11.61
CA ALA A 79 -18.82 -14.13 -12.08
C ALA A 79 -20.05 -14.93 -11.63
N VAL A 80 -21.19 -14.26 -11.49
CA VAL A 80 -22.48 -14.87 -11.12
C VAL A 80 -22.89 -16.01 -12.07
N GLY A 81 -22.47 -15.96 -13.33
CA GLY A 81 -22.73 -17.03 -14.32
C GLY A 81 -21.84 -18.27 -14.21
N GLY A 82 -21.06 -18.43 -13.14
CA GLY A 82 -20.15 -19.57 -12.93
C GLY A 82 -18.84 -19.49 -13.71
N ALA A 83 -18.63 -18.42 -14.48
CA ALA A 83 -17.39 -18.15 -15.19
C ALA A 83 -16.29 -17.70 -14.21
N GLU A 84 -15.13 -18.35 -14.29
CA GLU A 84 -13.96 -18.05 -13.46
C GLU A 84 -12.75 -17.60 -14.30
N LEU A 85 -12.03 -16.61 -13.80
CA LEU A 85 -10.71 -16.20 -14.28
C LEU A 85 -9.75 -16.23 -13.09
N ARG A 86 -8.65 -16.98 -13.21
CA ARG A 86 -7.55 -16.94 -12.25
C ARG A 86 -6.45 -16.03 -12.75
N ILE A 87 -5.93 -15.19 -11.87
CA ILE A 87 -4.80 -14.32 -12.15
C ILE A 87 -3.64 -14.70 -11.23
N GLU A 88 -2.51 -15.04 -11.80
CA GLU A 88 -1.25 -15.22 -11.08
C GLU A 88 -0.37 -13.98 -11.27
N LEU A 89 0.01 -13.34 -10.17
CA LEU A 89 0.97 -12.23 -10.14
C LEU A 89 2.38 -12.82 -10.06
N CYS A 90 3.06 -12.86 -11.19
CA CYS A 90 4.41 -13.40 -11.31
C CYS A 90 5.43 -12.32 -10.96
N ASP A 91 6.26 -12.58 -9.96
CA ASP A 91 7.40 -11.74 -9.64
C ASP A 91 8.45 -11.81 -10.78
N ASP A 92 9.20 -10.73 -10.98
CA ASP A 92 10.14 -10.52 -12.10
C ASP A 92 11.18 -11.65 -12.25
N LYS A 93 11.44 -12.39 -11.17
CA LYS A 93 12.43 -13.46 -11.09
C LYS A 93 12.12 -14.67 -11.98
N LEU A 94 10.85 -14.94 -12.28
CA LEU A 94 10.44 -16.14 -13.02
C LEU A 94 10.22 -15.90 -14.51
N GLY A 95 10.12 -14.64 -14.96
CA GLY A 95 10.05 -14.18 -16.35
C GLY A 95 9.15 -15.04 -17.27
N LEU A 96 7.97 -14.55 -17.62
CA LEU A 96 7.04 -15.28 -18.49
C LEU A 96 7.70 -15.66 -19.83
N THR A 97 7.73 -16.95 -20.14
CA THR A 97 8.20 -17.45 -21.44
C THR A 97 7.06 -17.34 -22.45
N GLY A 98 7.12 -16.31 -23.32
CA GLY A 98 6.09 -16.05 -24.34
C GLY A 98 4.95 -15.15 -23.86
N GLY A 99 3.78 -15.27 -24.51
CA GLY A 99 2.59 -14.47 -24.22
C GLY A 99 2.40 -13.25 -25.15
N GLU A 100 1.76 -12.21 -24.62
CA GLU A 100 1.55 -10.92 -25.28
C GLU A 100 1.80 -9.75 -24.32
N TRP A 101 2.12 -8.60 -24.90
CA TRP A 101 2.11 -7.30 -24.27
C TRP A 101 0.76 -6.64 -24.50
N ARG A 102 0.06 -6.28 -23.42
CA ARG A 102 -1.05 -5.33 -23.46
C ARG A 102 -0.51 -3.95 -23.14
N VAL A 103 -0.66 -3.02 -24.08
CA VAL A 103 -0.17 -1.65 -23.94
C VAL A 103 -1.36 -0.70 -23.83
N LEU A 104 -1.49 -0.03 -22.68
CA LEU A 104 -2.50 0.99 -22.43
C LEU A 104 -1.92 2.37 -22.72
N PHE A 105 -2.61 3.14 -23.55
CA PHE A 105 -2.32 4.54 -23.85
C PHE A 105 -3.40 5.43 -23.23
N ILE A 106 -2.96 6.51 -22.56
CA ILE A 106 -3.83 7.52 -21.97
C ILE A 106 -3.61 8.84 -22.71
N GLU A 107 -4.63 9.26 -23.45
CA GLU A 107 -4.55 10.37 -24.38
C GLU A 107 -5.54 11.49 -24.02
N LEU A 108 -5.10 12.73 -24.19
CA LEU A 108 -5.96 13.89 -24.07
C LEU A 108 -6.68 14.17 -25.40
N PRO A 109 -7.94 14.60 -25.36
CA PRO A 109 -8.70 14.97 -26.55
C PRO A 109 -8.16 16.25 -27.21
N ASP A 110 -8.39 16.37 -28.53
CA ASP A 110 -8.06 17.57 -29.28
C ASP A 110 -9.08 18.67 -28.99
N GLY A 111 -8.61 19.82 -28.53
CA GLY A 111 -9.32 21.11 -28.69
C GLY A 111 -10.55 21.36 -27.81
N SER A 112 -10.94 20.47 -26.89
CA SER A 112 -12.05 20.72 -25.96
C SER A 112 -11.59 20.72 -24.50
N ALA A 113 -11.88 21.83 -23.83
CA ALA A 113 -11.68 22.01 -22.40
C ALA A 113 -12.45 21.00 -21.53
N LEU A 114 -13.51 20.36 -22.02
CA LEU A 114 -14.40 19.48 -21.25
C LEU A 114 -14.34 18.00 -21.66
N ALA A 115 -13.54 17.66 -22.67
CA ALA A 115 -13.49 16.29 -23.15
C ALA A 115 -12.66 15.41 -22.19
N GLN A 116 -13.17 14.20 -21.94
CA GLN A 116 -12.58 13.22 -21.04
C GLN A 116 -11.32 12.58 -21.66
N PRO A 117 -10.34 12.13 -20.86
CA PRO A 117 -9.20 11.39 -21.37
C PRO A 117 -9.66 10.08 -22.02
N ALA A 118 -9.03 9.70 -23.12
CA ALA A 118 -9.24 8.44 -23.80
C ALA A 118 -8.26 7.39 -23.29
N PHE A 119 -8.75 6.18 -23.04
CA PHE A 119 -7.98 5.02 -22.59
C PHE A 119 -8.08 3.95 -23.66
N ASN A 120 -6.95 3.66 -24.31
CA ASN A 120 -6.91 2.74 -25.45
C ASN A 120 -5.89 1.65 -25.19
N ALA A 121 -6.34 0.39 -25.11
CA ALA A 121 -5.44 -0.75 -25.03
C ALA A 121 -5.12 -1.30 -26.42
N ALA A 122 -3.95 -1.94 -26.54
CA ALA A 122 -3.53 -2.64 -27.74
C ALA A 122 -2.73 -3.89 -27.39
N SER A 123 -2.87 -4.94 -28.18
CA SER A 123 -2.08 -6.17 -28.06
C SER A 123 -0.86 -6.16 -28.99
N LEU A 124 0.27 -6.63 -28.48
CA LEU A 124 1.50 -6.90 -29.21
C LEU A 124 2.03 -8.28 -28.81
N SER A 125 2.54 -9.09 -29.72
CA SER A 125 3.13 -10.39 -29.35
C SER A 125 4.34 -10.21 -28.41
N ALA A 126 4.59 -11.17 -27.51
CA ALA A 126 5.72 -11.08 -26.56
C ALA A 126 7.10 -11.03 -27.23
N HIS A 127 7.22 -11.57 -28.45
CA HIS A 127 8.44 -11.50 -29.28
C HIS A 127 8.54 -10.21 -30.11
N GLY A 128 7.52 -9.36 -30.06
CA GLY A 128 7.51 -8.06 -30.72
C GLY A 128 8.48 -7.09 -30.06
N ASP A 129 9.00 -6.16 -30.85
CA ASP A 129 9.83 -5.06 -30.34
C ASP A 129 8.92 -4.03 -29.64
N LEU A 130 8.67 -4.25 -28.35
CA LEU A 130 7.84 -3.37 -27.52
C LEU A 130 8.36 -1.93 -27.54
N ALA A 131 9.69 -1.75 -27.51
CA ALA A 131 10.30 -0.43 -27.50
C ALA A 131 10.00 0.32 -28.79
N ARG A 132 10.16 -0.35 -29.94
CA ARG A 132 9.82 0.22 -31.25
C ARG A 132 8.32 0.48 -31.38
N TYR A 133 7.47 -0.47 -31.01
CA TYR A 133 6.00 -0.30 -31.09
C TYR A 133 5.54 0.88 -30.22
N ALA A 134 6.02 0.94 -28.98
CA ALA A 134 5.73 2.05 -28.08
C ALA A 134 6.22 3.37 -28.69
N GLN A 135 7.43 3.42 -29.24
CA GLN A 135 7.98 4.63 -29.87
C GLN A 135 7.15 5.08 -31.07
N GLU A 136 6.76 4.18 -31.98
CA GLU A 136 5.92 4.49 -33.13
C GLU A 136 4.54 5.02 -32.70
N ARG A 137 3.93 4.41 -31.68
CA ARG A 137 2.65 4.87 -31.12
C ARG A 137 2.79 6.21 -30.39
N ILE A 138 3.82 6.39 -29.57
CA ILE A 138 4.12 7.67 -28.89
C ILE A 138 4.28 8.80 -29.91
N LEU A 139 5.01 8.56 -31.00
CA LEU A 139 5.17 9.55 -32.07
C LEU A 139 3.84 9.87 -32.75
N ARG A 140 2.99 8.87 -33.00
CA ARG A 140 1.66 9.05 -33.60
C ARG A 140 0.71 9.83 -32.69
N SER A 141 0.69 9.52 -31.40
CA SER A 141 -0.15 10.19 -30.40
C SER A 141 0.36 11.61 -30.09
N GLY A 142 1.64 11.86 -30.31
CA GLY A 142 2.25 13.19 -30.28
C GLY A 142 1.99 13.93 -28.96
N PRO A 143 1.44 15.16 -28.98
CA PRO A 143 1.18 15.97 -27.78
C PRO A 143 -0.02 15.48 -26.95
N LYS A 144 -0.85 14.58 -27.48
CA LYS A 144 -2.04 14.07 -26.79
C LYS A 144 -1.69 13.06 -25.72
N LEU A 145 -0.64 12.27 -25.94
CA LEU A 145 -0.26 11.20 -25.03
C LEU A 145 0.23 11.79 -23.70
N VAL A 146 -0.36 11.35 -22.60
CA VAL A 146 0.07 11.71 -21.24
C VAL A 146 0.78 10.57 -20.56
N TRP A 147 0.31 9.34 -20.78
CA TRP A 147 0.81 8.15 -20.09
C TRP A 147 0.71 6.92 -20.98
N ALA A 148 1.64 5.98 -20.84
CA ALA A 148 1.55 4.66 -21.44
C ALA A 148 2.14 3.57 -20.54
N LEU A 149 1.45 2.45 -20.45
CA LEU A 149 1.77 1.29 -19.62
C LEU A 149 1.84 0.03 -20.47
N GLY A 150 2.84 -0.81 -20.28
CA GLY A 150 2.97 -2.12 -20.89
C GLY A 150 2.83 -3.20 -19.83
N GLN A 151 1.84 -4.08 -19.98
CA GLN A 151 1.65 -5.27 -19.16
C GLN A 151 2.01 -6.49 -19.99
N LYS A 152 2.97 -7.29 -19.56
CA LYS A 152 3.21 -8.61 -20.16
C LYS A 152 2.29 -9.63 -19.51
N ARG A 153 1.58 -10.40 -20.33
CA ARG A 153 0.68 -11.45 -19.86
C ARG A 153 0.80 -12.72 -20.68
N SER A 154 0.58 -13.87 -20.04
CA SER A 154 0.33 -15.14 -20.72
C SER A 154 -1.04 -15.66 -20.32
N VAL A 155 -1.79 -16.19 -21.29
CA VAL A 155 -3.10 -16.77 -21.05
C VAL A 155 -3.04 -18.26 -21.33
N GLU A 156 -3.38 -19.08 -20.34
CA GLU A 156 -3.47 -20.53 -20.44
C GLU A 156 -4.93 -20.96 -20.38
N ARG A 157 -5.25 -21.99 -21.17
CA ARG A 157 -6.58 -22.61 -21.24
C ARG A 157 -6.42 -24.11 -20.93
N PRO A 158 -6.45 -24.51 -19.66
CA PRO A 158 -6.57 -25.91 -19.26
C PRO A 158 -7.87 -26.50 -19.81
N ALA A 159 -7.96 -27.84 -19.84
CA ALA A 159 -9.15 -28.56 -20.29
C ALA A 159 -10.40 -28.25 -19.44
N ASP A 160 -10.21 -27.77 -18.20
CA ASP A 160 -11.24 -27.56 -17.18
C ASP A 160 -12.01 -26.23 -17.29
N ALA A 161 -11.99 -25.57 -18.45
CA ALA A 161 -12.69 -24.32 -18.77
C ALA A 161 -12.32 -23.06 -17.95
N ILE A 162 -11.50 -23.16 -16.91
CA ILE A 162 -10.98 -22.01 -16.14
C ILE A 162 -9.88 -21.31 -16.96
N VAL A 163 -9.99 -20.01 -17.17
CA VAL A 163 -8.92 -19.24 -17.82
C VAL A 163 -7.89 -18.85 -16.76
N ILE A 164 -6.61 -19.11 -17.03
CA ILE A 164 -5.50 -18.69 -16.16
C ILE A 164 -4.70 -17.61 -16.88
N GLN A 165 -4.56 -16.45 -16.24
CA GLN A 165 -3.78 -15.33 -16.74
C GLN A 165 -2.60 -15.09 -15.80
N ARG A 166 -1.38 -15.13 -16.33
CA ARG A 166 -0.18 -14.75 -15.57
C ARG A 166 0.25 -13.35 -15.96
N LEU A 167 0.60 -12.54 -14.97
CA LEU A 167 0.95 -11.13 -15.12
C LEU A 167 2.34 -10.85 -14.53
N GLU A 168 3.22 -10.22 -15.31
CA GLU A 168 4.42 -9.56 -14.75
C GLU A 168 4.06 -8.16 -14.19
N PRO A 169 4.92 -7.48 -13.44
CA PRO A 169 4.77 -6.07 -13.13
C PRO A 169 4.62 -5.22 -14.41
N THR A 170 3.67 -4.28 -14.39
CA THR A 170 3.47 -3.33 -15.48
C THR A 170 4.69 -2.41 -15.62
N GLN A 171 5.15 -2.23 -16.85
CA GLN A 171 6.24 -1.33 -17.20
C GLN A 171 5.68 0.03 -17.66
N ARG A 172 6.20 1.12 -17.11
CA ARG A 172 5.86 2.47 -17.58
C ARG A 172 6.63 2.78 -18.87
N LEU A 173 5.93 2.78 -20.00
CA LEU A 173 6.49 3.06 -21.33
C LEU A 173 6.55 4.56 -21.63
N PHE A 174 5.58 5.33 -21.15
CA PHE A 174 5.55 6.79 -21.30
C PHE A 174 4.92 7.47 -20.07
N PRO A 175 5.49 8.59 -19.58
CA PRO A 175 6.87 8.99 -19.84
C PRO A 175 7.81 7.86 -19.41
N ALA A 176 8.86 7.61 -20.21
CA ALA A 176 9.92 6.69 -19.81
C ALA A 176 10.32 7.03 -18.37
N GLN A 177 10.41 6.00 -17.51
CA GLN A 177 10.58 6.21 -16.08
C GLN A 177 11.69 7.24 -15.87
N GLN A 178 11.39 8.40 -15.26
CA GLN A 178 12.47 9.22 -14.71
C GLN A 178 13.20 8.26 -13.76
N SER A 179 14.44 7.94 -14.09
CA SER A 179 15.23 6.99 -13.32
C SER A 179 15.42 7.59 -11.93
N HIS A 180 14.63 7.13 -10.98
CA HIS A 180 14.73 7.52 -9.59
C HIS A 180 15.82 6.68 -8.94
N LEU A 181 16.80 7.34 -8.34
CA LEU A 181 17.89 6.71 -7.62
C LEU A 181 17.64 6.85 -6.12
N ALA A 182 17.28 5.73 -5.48
CA ALA A 182 17.23 5.66 -4.03
C ALA A 182 18.63 5.40 -3.47
N ILE A 183 19.03 6.20 -2.49
CA ILE A 183 20.36 6.21 -1.88
C ILE A 183 20.20 5.80 -0.42
N GLU A 184 20.88 4.74 -0.04
CA GLU A 184 20.88 4.22 1.33
C GLU A 184 22.31 4.30 1.88
N ALA A 185 22.46 5.00 2.99
CA ALA A 185 23.71 4.97 3.77
C ALA A 185 23.81 3.60 4.45
N ARG A 186 24.87 2.84 4.17
CA ARG A 186 25.15 1.59 4.89
C ARG A 186 25.92 1.88 6.17
N GLU A 187 25.65 1.07 7.19
CA GLU A 187 26.47 1.04 8.40
C GLU A 187 27.93 0.75 8.04
N LEU A 188 28.86 1.33 8.81
CA LEU A 188 30.28 1.14 8.62
C LEU A 188 30.61 -0.34 8.86
N ARG A 189 31.00 -1.07 7.80
CA ARG A 189 31.40 -2.47 7.94
C ARG A 189 32.80 -2.55 8.51
N VAL A 190 32.92 -3.21 9.66
CA VAL A 190 34.19 -3.58 10.32
C VAL A 190 34.48 -5.09 10.17
N GLU A 191 33.57 -5.83 9.53
CA GLU A 191 33.72 -7.28 9.36
C GLU A 191 34.36 -7.63 8.00
N ARG A 192 35.12 -8.73 8.02
CA ARG A 192 35.96 -9.22 6.92
C ARG A 192 35.13 -9.76 5.76
N GLU A 193 35.27 -9.23 4.55
CA GLU A 193 34.78 -9.90 3.34
C GLU A 193 35.58 -11.19 3.06
N GLU A 194 34.95 -12.25 2.52
CA GLU A 194 35.56 -13.59 2.29
C GLU A 194 36.84 -13.56 1.43
N ALA A 195 37.06 -12.50 0.66
CA ALA A 195 38.31 -12.19 -0.02
C ALA A 195 38.53 -10.67 -0.01
N PRO A 196 39.27 -10.10 0.96
CA PRO A 196 39.58 -8.68 0.94
C PRO A 196 40.44 -8.38 -0.30
N PRO A 197 40.21 -7.25 -1.00
CA PRO A 197 41.14 -6.81 -2.04
C PRO A 197 42.55 -6.66 -1.45
N PRO A 198 43.60 -6.90 -2.25
CA PRO A 198 44.98 -6.81 -1.76
C PRO A 198 45.25 -5.40 -1.21
N ALA A 199 45.84 -5.34 -0.01
CA ALA A 199 46.17 -4.10 0.67
C ALA A 199 46.96 -3.14 -0.24
N PRO A 200 46.63 -1.83 -0.27
CA PRO A 200 47.35 -0.86 -1.10
C PRO A 200 48.82 -0.69 -0.67
N PHE A 201 49.16 -1.03 0.58
CA PHE A 201 50.53 -0.99 1.12
C PHE A 201 50.76 -2.12 2.13
N ALA A 202 52.02 -2.56 2.26
CA ALA A 202 52.43 -3.53 3.29
C ALA A 202 52.15 -3.08 4.73
N ILE A 203 52.09 -1.76 5.00
CA ILE A 203 51.81 -1.21 6.34
C ILE A 203 50.30 -1.26 6.67
N LEU A 204 49.45 -1.10 5.66
CA LEU A 204 48.00 -1.29 5.80
C LEU A 204 47.62 -2.76 5.77
N ASP A 205 48.48 -3.64 5.28
CA ASP A 205 48.30 -5.09 5.34
C ASP A 205 48.20 -5.57 6.81
N HIS A 206 48.90 -4.91 7.75
CA HIS A 206 48.73 -5.18 9.18
C HIS A 206 47.37 -4.71 9.72
N TRP A 207 46.92 -3.52 9.30
CA TRP A 207 45.62 -2.94 9.67
C TRP A 207 44.42 -3.69 9.06
N LEU A 208 44.58 -4.18 7.83
CA LEU A 208 43.62 -5.03 7.12
C LEU A 208 43.58 -6.45 7.71
N ARG A 209 44.69 -6.95 8.28
CA ARG A 209 44.75 -8.24 8.98
C ARG A 209 44.05 -8.25 10.35
N GLU A 210 43.87 -7.09 10.99
CA GLU A 210 43.24 -6.97 12.31
C GLU A 210 41.72 -6.68 12.28
N GLY A 211 41.13 -6.41 11.10
CA GLY A 211 39.69 -6.15 10.98
C GLY A 211 39.20 -5.54 9.66
N GLY A 212 40.09 -5.26 8.71
CA GLY A 212 39.73 -4.53 7.49
C GLY A 212 39.73 -3.01 7.72
N ALA A 213 40.15 -2.23 6.73
CA ALA A 213 40.04 -0.77 6.80
C ALA A 213 38.57 -0.38 6.65
N PRO A 214 38.00 0.47 7.52
CA PRO A 214 36.61 0.88 7.41
C PRO A 214 36.38 1.58 6.08
N CYS A 215 35.44 1.06 5.28
CA CYS A 215 35.11 1.60 3.97
C CYS A 215 33.68 2.16 3.98
N ALA A 216 33.56 3.46 3.73
CA ALA A 216 32.26 4.09 3.61
C ALA A 216 31.56 3.60 2.34
N THR A 217 30.33 3.09 2.48
CA THR A 217 29.57 2.49 1.38
C THR A 217 28.23 3.19 1.21
N LEU A 218 27.96 3.71 0.01
CA LEU A 218 26.62 4.14 -0.39
C LEU A 218 25.97 3.08 -1.24
N ARG A 219 24.78 2.64 -0.82
CA ARG A 219 23.95 1.73 -1.60
C ARG A 219 23.03 2.51 -2.51
N LEU A 220 23.08 2.19 -3.79
CA LEU A 220 22.26 2.76 -4.84
C LEU A 220 21.24 1.74 -5.30
N ARG A 221 19.96 2.11 -5.28
CA ARG A 221 18.84 1.28 -5.75
C ARG A 221 18.21 1.92 -6.97
N PHE A 222 18.16 1.15 -8.05
CA PHE A 222 17.61 1.53 -9.35
C PHE A 222 16.38 0.68 -9.66
N ALA A 223 15.38 1.29 -10.30
CA ALA A 223 14.23 0.55 -10.84
C ALA A 223 14.63 -0.39 -12.00
N SER A 224 15.62 -0.02 -12.81
CA SER A 224 16.18 -0.87 -13.88
C SER A 224 17.59 -0.41 -14.30
N PHE A 225 18.39 -1.34 -14.82
CA PHE A 225 19.78 -1.11 -15.26
C PHE A 225 19.89 -1.15 -16.79
N ALA A 226 19.23 -0.22 -17.49
CA ALA A 226 19.43 -0.09 -18.93
C ALA A 226 20.80 0.58 -19.20
N GLN A 227 21.72 -0.15 -19.83
CA GLN A 227 22.98 0.45 -20.29
C GLN A 227 22.67 1.58 -21.28
N GLY A 228 23.20 2.78 -21.01
CA GLY A 228 22.98 3.96 -21.85
C GLY A 228 21.95 4.96 -21.35
N ASP A 229 21.40 4.77 -20.15
CA ASP A 229 20.46 5.71 -19.53
C ASP A 229 21.06 7.13 -19.44
N ALA A 230 20.33 8.11 -19.99
CA ALA A 230 20.69 9.52 -19.94
C ALA A 230 20.86 10.01 -18.50
N PHE A 231 20.13 9.41 -17.54
CA PHE A 231 20.26 9.69 -16.12
C PHE A 231 21.66 9.35 -15.58
N LEU A 232 22.21 8.16 -15.90
CA LEU A 232 23.54 7.76 -15.46
C LEU A 232 24.64 8.62 -16.09
N LYS A 233 24.41 9.13 -17.31
CA LYS A 233 25.35 10.02 -18.00
C LYS A 233 25.35 11.43 -17.42
N ARG A 234 24.24 11.92 -16.87
CA ARG A 234 24.11 13.24 -16.22
C ARG A 234 24.30 13.22 -14.70
N SER A 235 24.61 12.06 -14.12
CA SER A 235 24.77 11.90 -12.68
C SER A 235 26.20 11.45 -12.35
N SER A 236 26.75 12.01 -11.29
CA SER A 236 28.09 11.71 -10.81
C SER A 236 28.07 11.42 -9.31
N THR A 237 29.02 10.60 -8.86
CA THR A 237 29.35 10.48 -7.44
C THR A 237 30.55 11.34 -7.10
N PHE A 238 30.65 11.79 -5.85
CA PHE A 238 31.77 12.59 -5.40
C PHE A 238 32.26 12.18 -4.01
N LEU A 239 33.52 12.52 -3.72
CA LEU A 239 34.18 12.43 -2.42
C LEU A 239 34.94 13.73 -2.15
N VAL A 240 34.67 14.37 -1.02
CA VAL A 240 35.30 15.60 -0.53
C VAL A 240 36.17 15.24 0.66
N MET A 241 37.49 15.31 0.47
CA MET A 241 38.49 15.06 1.50
C MET A 241 38.83 16.35 2.24
N HIS A 242 38.18 16.59 3.38
CA HIS A 242 38.31 17.85 4.12
C HIS A 242 39.71 18.03 4.73
N GLN A 243 40.36 16.95 5.15
CA GLN A 243 41.74 17.01 5.64
C GLN A 243 42.70 17.51 4.56
N ARG A 244 42.54 17.02 3.33
CA ARG A 244 43.35 17.43 2.18
C ARG A 244 43.07 18.87 1.77
N ARG A 245 41.81 19.31 1.88
CA ARG A 245 41.41 20.70 1.65
C ARG A 245 42.07 21.63 2.68
N ALA A 246 41.94 21.32 3.97
CA ALA A 246 42.55 22.08 5.05
C ALA A 246 44.08 22.15 4.92
N PHE A 247 44.73 21.04 4.57
CA PHE A 247 46.17 21.02 4.33
C PHE A 247 46.59 21.91 3.16
N ARG A 248 45.84 21.89 2.05
CA ARG A 248 46.10 22.77 0.89
C ARG A 248 45.91 24.24 1.24
N ASP A 249 44.89 24.57 2.02
CA ASP A 249 44.63 25.94 2.44
C ASP A 249 45.72 26.42 3.41
N TRP A 250 46.14 25.57 4.35
CA TRP A 250 47.32 25.82 5.19
C TRP A 250 48.59 26.01 4.36
N ALA A 251 48.87 25.16 3.38
CA ALA A 251 50.07 25.25 2.55
C ALA A 251 50.07 26.52 1.67
N ARG A 252 48.90 26.93 1.16
CA ARG A 252 48.72 28.22 0.47
C ARG A 252 49.02 29.39 1.41
N GLU A 253 48.54 29.32 2.65
CA GLU A 253 48.79 30.36 3.65
C GLU A 253 50.27 30.41 4.02
N GLN A 254 50.93 29.27 4.27
CA GLN A 254 52.37 29.20 4.53
C GLN A 254 53.18 29.79 3.37
N ARG A 255 52.83 29.48 2.12
CA ARG A 255 53.45 30.11 0.94
C ARG A 255 53.29 31.62 0.95
N ARG A 256 52.11 32.12 1.30
CA ARG A 256 51.80 33.55 1.35
C ARG A 256 52.63 34.29 2.39
N ILE A 257 52.88 33.66 3.54
CA ILE A 257 53.66 34.25 4.64
C ILE A 257 55.16 33.88 4.60
N GLY A 258 55.61 33.15 3.57
CA GLY A 258 57.02 32.72 3.42
C GLY A 258 57.45 31.63 4.43
N GLY A 259 56.51 30.89 5.01
CA GLY A 259 56.76 29.81 5.96
C GLY A 259 57.19 28.51 5.30
N ALA A 260 57.57 27.51 6.11
CA ALA A 260 57.92 26.18 5.64
C ALA A 260 56.69 25.45 5.10
N ILE A 261 56.87 24.78 3.96
CA ILE A 261 55.80 24.05 3.26
C ILE A 261 56.14 22.56 3.37
N ALA A 262 55.15 21.76 3.74
CA ALA A 262 55.22 20.31 3.58
C ALA A 262 54.55 19.94 2.24
N ASP A 263 55.14 19.01 1.50
CA ASP A 263 54.50 18.38 0.35
C ASP A 263 53.77 17.10 0.78
N PRO A 264 52.54 16.85 0.27
CA PRO A 264 51.83 15.62 0.60
C PRO A 264 52.52 14.44 -0.10
N LEU A 265 52.61 13.31 0.60
CA LEU A 265 53.11 12.06 0.01
C LEU A 265 52.26 11.70 -1.22
N THR A 266 52.94 11.49 -2.35
CA THR A 266 52.31 11.03 -3.59
C THR A 266 52.37 9.50 -3.68
N CYS A 267 51.54 8.94 -4.55
CA CYS A 267 51.59 7.52 -4.88
C CYS A 267 52.97 7.11 -5.43
N ASP A 268 53.65 8.00 -6.15
CA ASP A 268 54.99 7.74 -6.67
C ASP A 268 56.04 7.75 -5.56
N ASP A 269 55.93 8.64 -4.58
CA ASP A 269 56.80 8.63 -3.39
C ASP A 269 56.66 7.31 -2.62
N VAL A 270 55.43 6.79 -2.53
CA VAL A 270 55.20 5.50 -1.88
C VAL A 270 55.75 4.34 -2.71
N ARG A 271 55.55 4.30 -4.03
CA ARG A 271 56.13 3.27 -4.91
C ARG A 271 57.66 3.25 -4.81
N ILE A 272 58.27 4.44 -4.73
CA ILE A 272 59.72 4.59 -4.53
C ILE A 272 60.12 4.04 -3.16
N ALA A 273 59.39 4.39 -2.10
CA ALA A 273 59.67 3.93 -0.74
C ALA A 273 59.47 2.42 -0.54
N THR A 274 58.47 1.81 -1.17
CA THR A 274 58.16 0.37 -1.07
C THR A 274 58.96 -0.48 -2.06
N GLY A 275 59.55 0.13 -3.09
CA GLY A 275 60.28 -0.57 -4.16
C GLY A 275 59.39 -1.40 -5.09
N ARG A 276 58.06 -1.19 -5.06
CA ARG A 276 57.08 -2.00 -5.78
C ARG A 276 56.33 -1.15 -6.82
N ALA A 277 56.86 -1.11 -8.04
CA ALA A 277 56.29 -0.32 -9.14
C ALA A 277 54.88 -0.78 -9.59
N GLN A 278 54.46 -1.99 -9.23
CA GLN A 278 53.14 -2.54 -9.59
C GLN A 278 52.09 -2.42 -8.46
N GLU A 279 52.41 -1.76 -7.34
CA GLU A 279 51.40 -1.47 -6.32
C GLU A 279 50.28 -0.61 -6.92
N ARG A 280 49.09 -1.20 -6.93
CA ARG A 280 47.85 -0.55 -7.33
C ARG A 280 47.20 -0.02 -6.06
N PHE A 281 47.18 1.29 -5.92
CA PHE A 281 46.56 1.91 -4.78
C PHE A 281 45.05 1.90 -5.00
N ASP A 282 44.31 1.21 -4.14
CA ASP A 282 42.86 1.41 -4.06
C ASP A 282 42.52 2.81 -3.51
N ALA A 283 43.51 3.70 -3.31
CA ALA A 283 43.35 5.07 -2.82
C ALA A 283 43.13 6.09 -3.96
N VAL A 284 42.74 7.31 -3.59
CA VAL A 284 42.63 8.46 -4.50
C VAL A 284 44.02 8.87 -4.98
N GLU A 285 44.33 8.59 -6.25
CA GLU A 285 45.59 8.95 -6.92
C GLU A 285 45.60 10.43 -7.33
N ARG A 286 44.45 11.01 -7.72
CA ARG A 286 44.41 12.41 -8.14
C ARG A 286 44.85 13.31 -7.00
N SER A 287 45.57 14.38 -7.33
CA SER A 287 46.05 15.33 -6.32
C SER A 287 44.92 16.13 -5.66
N GLY A 288 43.74 16.21 -6.30
CA GLY A 288 42.57 17.00 -5.91
C GLY A 288 42.01 16.70 -4.51
N ALA A 289 41.33 17.69 -3.91
CA ALA A 289 40.63 17.51 -2.63
C ALA A 289 39.17 17.04 -2.83
N ILE A 290 38.62 17.20 -4.03
CA ILE A 290 37.30 16.70 -4.42
C ILE A 290 37.50 15.77 -5.61
N VAL A 291 37.02 14.55 -5.48
CA VAL A 291 36.98 13.54 -6.55
C VAL A 291 35.54 13.49 -7.05
N VAL A 292 35.36 13.51 -8.37
CA VAL A 292 34.05 13.34 -9.01
C VAL A 292 34.16 12.30 -10.11
N GLN A 293 33.25 11.34 -10.09
CA GLN A 293 33.18 10.25 -11.06
C GLN A 293 31.78 10.13 -11.64
N ASN A 294 31.70 10.14 -12.97
CA ASN A 294 30.44 9.94 -13.67
C ASN A 294 29.94 8.50 -13.49
N LEU A 295 28.65 8.33 -13.16
CA LEU A 295 28.10 6.99 -12.86
C LEU A 295 28.12 6.07 -14.08
N ALA A 296 27.83 6.57 -15.28
CA ALA A 296 27.87 5.74 -16.50
C ALA A 296 29.29 5.20 -16.77
N LYS A 297 30.32 6.01 -16.55
CA LYS A 297 31.72 5.57 -16.66
C LYS A 297 32.10 4.56 -15.58
N LEU A 298 31.73 4.86 -14.33
CA LEU A 298 31.98 4.00 -13.18
C LEU A 298 31.37 2.60 -13.37
N PHE A 299 30.14 2.52 -13.89
CA PHE A 299 29.45 1.24 -14.11
C PHE A 299 29.85 0.51 -15.39
N GLY A 300 30.50 1.20 -16.33
CA GLY A 300 31.02 0.63 -17.57
C GLY A 300 32.46 0.12 -17.48
N ALA A 301 33.20 0.48 -16.42
CA ALA A 301 34.58 0.08 -16.23
C ALA A 301 34.70 -1.42 -15.92
N LYS A 302 35.38 -2.19 -16.79
CA LYS A 302 35.56 -3.64 -16.61
C LYS A 302 36.78 -4.02 -15.76
N ASN A 303 37.85 -3.21 -15.75
CA ASN A 303 39.16 -3.57 -15.18
C ASN A 303 39.92 -2.43 -14.47
N ALA A 304 39.34 -1.22 -14.39
CA ALA A 304 40.00 -0.06 -13.78
C ALA A 304 39.14 0.45 -12.62
N LEU A 305 39.75 0.60 -11.44
CA LEU A 305 39.15 1.30 -10.31
C LEU A 305 39.28 2.81 -10.60
N PRO A 306 38.18 3.54 -10.80
CA PRO A 306 38.26 4.98 -10.95
C PRO A 306 38.58 5.63 -9.60
N ASP A 307 39.84 6.03 -9.41
CA ASP A 307 40.33 7.01 -8.43
C ASP A 307 39.62 6.99 -7.06
N GLY A 308 39.85 5.93 -6.27
CA GLY A 308 39.32 5.78 -4.92
C GLY A 308 37.82 5.45 -4.81
N VAL A 309 37.11 5.17 -5.91
CA VAL A 309 35.71 4.71 -5.87
C VAL A 309 35.55 3.41 -6.64
N SER A 310 34.85 2.45 -6.03
CA SER A 310 34.51 1.18 -6.68
C SER A 310 33.00 0.94 -6.64
N ALA A 311 32.47 0.27 -7.66
CA ALA A 311 31.06 -0.06 -7.76
C ALA A 311 30.89 -1.57 -7.84
N ARG A 312 30.21 -2.16 -6.86
CA ARG A 312 29.89 -3.59 -6.83
C ARG A 312 28.40 -3.77 -7.03
N ARG A 313 28.01 -4.52 -8.05
CA ARG A 313 26.61 -4.92 -8.23
C ARG A 313 26.29 -6.02 -7.22
N THR A 314 25.23 -5.82 -6.46
CA THR A 314 24.71 -6.83 -5.54
C THR A 314 23.32 -7.25 -6.00
N THR A 315 23.03 -8.54 -5.92
CA THR A 315 21.67 -9.04 -6.10
C THR A 315 20.85 -8.66 -4.87
N ASP A 316 19.76 -7.90 -5.05
CA ASP A 316 18.80 -7.67 -3.98
C ASP A 316 18.08 -8.99 -3.67
N GLU A 317 18.01 -9.39 -2.40
CA GLU A 317 17.20 -10.53 -1.98
C GLU A 317 15.71 -10.28 -2.32
N ALA A 318 15.29 -9.01 -2.37
CA ALA A 318 13.94 -8.55 -2.70
C ALA A 318 13.63 -8.37 -4.21
N GLY A 319 14.58 -8.61 -5.13
CA GLY A 319 14.31 -8.86 -6.56
C GLY A 319 13.78 -7.75 -7.47
N SER A 320 13.22 -6.64 -6.98
CA SER A 320 12.47 -5.69 -7.81
C SER A 320 13.29 -4.53 -8.40
N GLY A 321 14.62 -4.64 -8.43
CA GLY A 321 15.49 -3.55 -8.85
C GLY A 321 16.97 -3.92 -8.86
N ALA A 322 17.79 -3.09 -9.50
CA ALA A 322 19.23 -3.27 -9.51
C ALA A 322 19.86 -2.51 -8.34
N VAL A 323 20.75 -3.19 -7.61
CA VAL A 323 21.43 -2.62 -6.44
C VAL A 323 22.92 -2.56 -6.70
N VAL A 324 23.50 -1.39 -6.43
CA VAL A 324 24.93 -1.15 -6.56
C VAL A 324 25.45 -0.54 -5.29
N ASP A 325 26.44 -1.19 -4.69
CA ASP A 325 27.18 -0.64 -3.57
C ASP A 325 28.40 0.14 -4.11
N LEU A 326 28.43 1.43 -3.83
CA LEU A 326 29.55 2.32 -4.08
C LEU A 326 30.45 2.37 -2.84
N ALA A 327 31.65 1.82 -2.95
CA ALA A 327 32.65 1.84 -1.90
C ALA A 327 33.66 2.96 -2.16
N PHE A 328 33.85 3.84 -1.17
CA PHE A 328 34.74 4.99 -1.21
C PHE A 328 36.01 4.69 -0.42
N HIS A 329 37.07 4.38 -1.15
CA HIS A 329 38.36 4.02 -0.60
C HIS A 329 39.18 5.28 -0.30
N GLY A 330 39.71 5.35 0.93
CA GLY A 330 40.46 6.51 1.41
C GLY A 330 39.61 7.64 2.01
N ALA A 331 38.29 7.44 2.15
CA ALA A 331 37.44 8.35 2.92
C ALA A 331 37.80 8.30 4.42
N ALA A 332 37.94 9.47 5.05
CA ALA A 332 38.27 9.61 6.47
C ALA A 332 37.13 10.24 7.28
N LEU A 333 37.18 10.09 8.61
CA LEU A 333 36.21 10.73 9.50
C LEU A 333 36.15 12.24 9.25
N GLY A 334 34.93 12.73 9.04
CA GLY A 334 34.64 14.14 8.72
C GLY A 334 34.54 14.44 7.22
N ASP A 335 34.93 13.52 6.33
CA ASP A 335 34.78 13.69 4.88
C ASP A 335 33.32 13.63 4.44
N ASP A 336 33.02 14.32 3.33
CA ASP A 336 31.69 14.32 2.74
C ASP A 336 31.70 13.54 1.42
N LEU A 337 30.70 12.70 1.17
CA LEU A 337 30.55 11.94 -0.06
C LEU A 337 29.08 11.91 -0.50
N GLY A 338 28.82 11.56 -1.75
CA GLY A 338 27.44 11.60 -2.23
C GLY A 338 27.27 11.50 -3.73
N LEU A 339 26.11 12.00 -4.16
CA LEU A 339 25.68 12.04 -5.55
C LEU A 339 25.30 13.46 -5.94
N VAL A 340 25.62 13.80 -7.18
CA VAL A 340 25.36 15.11 -7.77
C VAL A 340 24.91 14.96 -9.23
N SER A 341 24.02 15.84 -9.66
CA SER A 341 23.63 16.03 -11.06
C SER A 341 23.62 17.51 -11.37
N ALA A 342 24.27 17.91 -12.47
CA ALA A 342 24.26 19.32 -12.89
C ALA A 342 22.86 19.78 -13.34
N CYS A 343 22.03 18.87 -13.85
CA CYS A 343 20.66 19.14 -14.30
C CYS A 343 19.67 18.12 -13.70
N PRO A 344 19.36 18.20 -12.40
CA PRO A 344 18.47 17.27 -11.73
C PRO A 344 17.01 17.53 -12.14
N ASP A 345 16.27 16.47 -12.44
CA ASP A 345 14.81 16.53 -12.42
C ASP A 345 14.31 16.37 -10.97
N GLY A 346 13.08 16.81 -10.69
CA GLY A 346 12.47 16.65 -9.37
C GLY A 346 12.33 15.17 -8.99
N GLY A 347 13.02 14.75 -7.93
CA GLY A 347 12.96 13.37 -7.42
C GLY A 347 13.97 12.40 -8.05
N ASP A 348 14.94 12.89 -8.82
CA ASP A 348 16.06 12.10 -9.36
C ASP A 348 16.86 11.36 -8.27
N PHE A 349 17.07 12.02 -7.13
CA PHE A 349 17.72 11.44 -5.96
C PHE A 349 16.74 11.40 -4.79
N GLU A 350 16.64 10.25 -4.13
CA GLU A 350 15.86 10.03 -2.92
C GLU A 350 16.76 9.36 -1.88
N VAL A 351 16.77 9.84 -0.64
CA VAL A 351 17.57 9.23 0.44
C VAL A 351 16.66 8.42 1.36
N LEU A 352 17.05 7.18 1.62
CA LEU A 352 16.35 6.25 2.52
C LEU A 352 17.03 6.22 3.89
N PRO A 353 16.27 6.04 4.99
CA PRO A 353 14.81 5.91 5.05
C PRO A 353 14.06 7.25 4.97
N VAL A 354 14.73 8.37 5.25
CA VAL A 354 14.15 9.72 5.22
C VAL A 354 15.10 10.66 4.49
N ASP A 355 14.59 11.36 3.47
CA ASP A 355 15.38 12.36 2.76
C ASP A 355 15.53 13.62 3.63
N PRO A 356 16.77 14.01 4.00
CA PRO A 356 16.98 15.21 4.83
C PRO A 356 16.63 16.52 4.11
N GLY A 357 16.31 16.47 2.81
CA GLY A 357 16.01 17.64 2.00
C GLY A 357 17.27 18.41 1.58
N GLY A 358 17.11 19.71 1.32
CA GLY A 358 18.17 20.58 0.79
C GLY A 358 18.09 20.74 -0.73
N VAL A 359 19.22 21.02 -1.36
CA VAL A 359 19.31 21.29 -2.80
C VAL A 359 18.95 20.09 -3.67
N ARG A 360 18.26 20.31 -4.78
CA ARG A 360 17.87 19.23 -5.71
C ARG A 360 19.05 18.60 -6.44
N HIS A 361 20.15 19.33 -6.57
CA HIS A 361 21.30 18.94 -7.36
C HIS A 361 22.20 17.90 -6.70
N ALA A 362 22.16 17.79 -5.37
CA ALA A 362 23.08 16.91 -4.65
C ALA A 362 22.42 16.25 -3.44
N ARG A 363 22.88 15.04 -3.12
CA ARG A 363 22.64 14.36 -1.84
C ARG A 363 23.98 14.03 -1.22
N VAL A 364 24.21 14.55 -0.02
CA VAL A 364 25.52 14.53 0.64
C VAL A 364 25.40 13.77 1.95
N PHE A 365 26.43 13.00 2.26
CA PHE A 365 26.58 12.23 3.47
C PHE A 365 27.94 12.54 4.09
N ARG A 366 27.97 12.71 5.40
CA ARG A 366 29.19 12.89 6.18
C ARG A 366 29.57 11.58 6.85
N LEU A 367 30.84 11.21 6.72
CA LEU A 367 31.41 10.06 7.41
C LEU A 367 31.68 10.43 8.88
N GLY A 368 30.86 9.90 9.79
CA GLY A 368 31.01 9.99 11.23
C GLY A 368 31.55 8.70 11.84
N PHE A 369 31.67 8.68 13.17
CA PHE A 369 32.12 7.51 13.93
C PHE A 369 31.17 6.32 13.77
N ASP A 370 29.85 6.60 13.75
CA ASP A 370 28.79 5.59 13.61
C ASP A 370 28.45 5.25 12.14
N GLY A 371 29.22 5.78 11.18
CA GLY A 371 29.00 5.59 9.74
C GLY A 371 28.50 6.84 9.02
N LEU A 372 27.76 6.64 7.92
CA LEU A 372 27.34 7.73 7.04
C LEU A 372 26.05 8.38 7.54
N SER A 373 26.12 9.68 7.81
CA SER A 373 24.98 10.52 8.19
C SER A 373 24.61 11.47 7.05
N ALA A 374 23.33 11.54 6.69
CA ALA A 374 22.89 12.44 5.63
C ALA A 374 22.99 13.91 6.07
N ARG A 375 23.46 14.79 5.18
CA ARG A 375 23.71 16.22 5.43
C ARG A 375 23.03 17.06 4.36
N ALA A 376 22.18 17.99 4.79
CA ALA A 376 21.58 18.97 3.89
C ALA A 376 22.58 20.07 3.52
N LEU A 377 22.76 20.33 2.23
CA LEU A 377 23.45 21.52 1.72
C LEU A 377 22.43 22.62 1.39
N GLN A 378 22.86 23.88 1.54
CA GLN A 378 22.10 25.05 1.11
C GLN A 378 22.47 25.46 -0.32
N GLU A 379 21.58 26.16 -1.02
CA GLU A 379 21.82 26.62 -2.41
C GLU A 379 23.06 27.51 -2.54
N ASN A 380 23.38 28.28 -1.50
CA ASN A 380 24.51 29.20 -1.48
C ASN A 380 25.78 28.60 -0.85
N ASP A 381 25.86 27.29 -0.66
CA ASP A 381 27.05 26.65 -0.08
C ASP A 381 28.21 26.64 -1.12
N PRO A 382 29.38 27.25 -0.82
CA PRO A 382 30.52 27.27 -1.74
C PRO A 382 31.03 25.87 -2.13
N LEU A 383 30.84 24.88 -1.25
CA LEU A 383 31.20 23.50 -1.56
C LEU A 383 30.31 22.92 -2.66
N LEU A 384 29.02 23.26 -2.66
CA LEU A 384 28.08 22.81 -3.69
C LEU A 384 28.46 23.34 -5.06
N GLU A 385 28.80 24.63 -5.16
CA GLU A 385 29.24 25.26 -6.41
C GLU A 385 30.49 24.57 -6.98
N GLU A 386 31.47 24.26 -6.13
CA GLU A 386 32.69 23.57 -6.53
C GLU A 386 32.40 22.14 -7.01
N ILE A 387 31.54 21.39 -6.31
CA ILE A 387 31.11 20.04 -6.70
C ILE A 387 30.37 20.07 -8.05
N LEU A 388 29.43 21.00 -8.24
CA LEU A 388 28.65 21.11 -9.48
C LEU A 388 29.53 21.42 -10.68
N ARG A 389 30.50 22.31 -10.51
CA ARG A 389 31.48 22.62 -11.56
C ARG A 389 32.27 21.38 -11.97
N LEU A 390 32.78 20.62 -11.00
CA LEU A 390 33.54 19.40 -11.26
C LEU A 390 32.66 18.28 -11.85
N ALA A 391 31.39 18.20 -11.45
CA ALA A 391 30.42 17.27 -12.04
C ALA A 391 30.14 17.61 -13.51
N ALA A 392 29.93 18.88 -13.84
CA ALA A 392 29.75 19.32 -15.22
C ALA A 392 30.98 18.99 -16.10
N ASP A 393 32.20 19.07 -15.55
CA ASP A 393 33.43 18.64 -16.25
C ASP A 393 33.45 17.12 -16.50
N ALA A 394 33.07 16.33 -15.49
CA ALA A 394 33.01 14.88 -15.58
C ALA A 394 31.95 14.39 -16.60
N GLU A 395 30.81 15.08 -16.65
CA GLU A 395 29.71 14.87 -17.60
C GLU A 395 30.14 15.16 -19.04
N ARG A 396 30.82 16.29 -19.29
CA ARG A 396 31.32 16.66 -20.64
C ARG A 396 32.26 15.61 -21.24
N GLY A 397 33.09 14.98 -20.40
CA GLY A 397 33.99 13.92 -20.84
C GLY A 397 33.32 12.58 -21.13
N ALA A 398 32.01 12.41 -20.87
CA ALA A 398 31.27 11.16 -21.03
C ALA A 398 30.54 11.02 -22.39
N GLU A 399 30.89 11.84 -23.39
CA GLU A 399 30.22 11.93 -24.70
C GLU A 399 28.69 12.12 -24.53
N LEU A 400 28.30 13.16 -23.80
CA LEU A 400 26.94 13.67 -23.85
C LEU A 400 26.76 14.47 -25.15
N GLY A 401 26.08 13.89 -26.14
CA GLY A 401 25.28 14.71 -27.04
C GLY A 401 24.35 15.57 -26.18
N ALA A 402 24.31 16.88 -26.44
CA ALA A 402 23.66 17.87 -25.58
C ALA A 402 22.28 17.40 -25.10
N PRO A 403 21.96 17.54 -23.79
CA PRO A 403 20.61 17.24 -23.32
C PRO A 403 19.70 18.38 -23.78
N GLU A 404 18.91 18.16 -24.83
CA GLU A 404 17.80 19.06 -25.13
C GLU A 404 16.79 19.00 -23.97
N SER A 405 16.90 19.97 -23.06
CA SER A 405 15.95 20.28 -21.98
C SER A 405 14.54 20.65 -22.49
N LYS A 406 14.28 20.55 -23.80
CA LYS A 406 12.96 20.68 -24.42
C LYS A 406 12.03 19.49 -24.17
N ARG A 407 12.47 18.39 -23.54
CA ARG A 407 11.62 17.21 -23.23
C ARG A 407 10.88 17.28 -21.88
N ALA A 408 11.36 18.04 -20.91
CA ALA A 408 10.75 18.13 -19.57
C ALA A 408 9.52 19.07 -19.52
N ALA A 409 9.61 20.25 -20.15
CA ALA A 409 8.50 21.20 -20.23
C ALA A 409 7.22 20.61 -20.90
N PRO A 410 7.31 19.82 -21.99
CA PRO A 410 6.14 19.17 -22.58
C PRO A 410 5.49 18.12 -21.68
N LEU A 411 6.25 17.40 -20.84
CA LEU A 411 5.70 16.36 -19.97
C LEU A 411 4.95 16.95 -18.78
N GLN A 412 5.53 17.97 -18.15
CA GLN A 412 4.86 18.68 -17.07
C GLN A 412 3.59 19.39 -17.57
N GLU A 413 3.66 20.05 -18.73
CA GLU A 413 2.49 20.65 -19.37
C GLU A 413 1.38 19.61 -19.67
N ARG A 414 1.74 18.41 -20.15
CA ARG A 414 0.78 17.31 -20.38
C ARG A 414 0.11 16.85 -19.07
N ARG A 415 0.89 16.68 -17.99
CA ARG A 415 0.36 16.31 -16.67
C ARG A 415 -0.57 17.39 -16.11
N GLU A 416 -0.15 18.65 -16.18
CA GLU A 416 -0.94 19.80 -15.77
C GLU A 416 -2.26 19.89 -16.55
N ARG A 417 -2.24 19.61 -17.85
CA ARG A 417 -3.47 19.54 -18.68
C ARG A 417 -4.40 18.41 -18.26
N LEU A 418 -3.87 17.20 -18.02
CA LEU A 418 -4.68 16.07 -17.54
C LEU A 418 -5.32 16.40 -16.18
N VAL A 419 -4.51 16.83 -15.22
CA VAL A 419 -4.98 17.19 -13.87
C VAL A 419 -5.96 18.35 -13.90
N SER A 420 -5.72 19.36 -14.73
CA SER A 420 -6.65 20.47 -14.89
C SER A 420 -7.98 20.01 -15.50
N SER A 421 -7.98 19.02 -16.39
CA SER A 421 -9.22 18.41 -16.90
C SER A 421 -9.99 17.71 -15.79
N LEU A 422 -9.32 16.83 -15.04
CA LEU A 422 -9.92 16.04 -13.96
C LEU A 422 -10.40 16.93 -12.79
N ASN A 423 -9.63 17.94 -12.40
CA ASN A 423 -10.03 18.93 -11.38
C ASN A 423 -11.26 19.73 -11.80
N ARG A 424 -11.45 19.98 -13.10
CA ARG A 424 -12.67 20.61 -13.60
C ARG A 424 -13.86 19.66 -13.54
N THR A 425 -13.66 18.37 -13.80
CA THR A 425 -14.70 17.35 -13.57
C THR A 425 -15.12 17.28 -12.10
N LEU A 426 -14.17 17.27 -11.17
CA LEU A 426 -14.46 17.32 -9.73
C LEU A 426 -15.21 18.61 -9.33
N ALA A 427 -14.75 19.77 -9.82
CA ALA A 427 -15.40 21.04 -9.54
C ALA A 427 -16.82 21.12 -10.12
N ALA A 428 -17.06 20.57 -11.32
CA ALA A 428 -18.39 20.48 -11.92
C ALA A 428 -19.34 19.58 -11.12
N ALA A 429 -18.80 18.54 -10.47
CA ALA A 429 -19.53 17.71 -9.51
C ALA A 429 -19.68 18.36 -8.11
N GLY A 430 -19.16 19.57 -7.90
CA GLY A 430 -19.22 20.27 -6.62
C GLY A 430 -18.26 19.71 -5.56
N PHE A 431 -17.22 18.99 -5.96
CA PHE A 431 -16.20 18.44 -5.04
C PHE A 431 -14.99 19.39 -4.96
N GLY A 432 -14.63 19.78 -3.74
CA GLY A 432 -13.65 20.85 -3.51
C GLY A 432 -12.16 20.44 -3.60
N GLU A 433 -11.86 19.14 -3.52
CA GLU A 433 -10.50 18.63 -3.60
C GLU A 433 -9.91 18.81 -5.02
N ARG A 434 -8.59 18.99 -5.09
CA ARG A 434 -7.84 19.12 -6.34
C ARG A 434 -6.64 18.21 -6.32
N PHE A 435 -6.42 17.51 -7.43
CA PHE A 435 -5.18 16.79 -7.67
C PHE A 435 -4.03 17.76 -7.93
N ASP A 436 -2.84 17.34 -7.50
CA ASP A 436 -1.59 18.07 -7.69
C ASP A 436 -0.80 17.46 -8.87
N PRO A 437 -0.55 18.23 -9.95
CA PRO A 437 0.22 17.75 -11.10
C PRO A 437 1.72 17.58 -10.81
N THR A 438 2.24 18.17 -9.73
CA THR A 438 3.65 18.11 -9.34
C THR A 438 3.99 16.89 -8.50
N ARG A 439 2.98 16.20 -7.98
CA ARG A 439 3.12 14.98 -7.20
C ARG A 439 3.78 13.87 -8.03
N LYS A 440 4.61 13.03 -7.40
CA LYS A 440 5.09 11.77 -8.00
C LYS A 440 3.90 10.83 -8.27
N TRP A 441 3.80 10.33 -9.51
CA TRP A 441 2.76 9.40 -9.93
C TRP A 441 3.33 7.98 -10.03
N ASP A 442 2.69 7.04 -9.33
CA ASP A 442 2.91 5.61 -9.51
C ASP A 442 2.40 5.16 -10.90
N ALA A 443 2.69 3.91 -11.28
CA ALA A 443 2.33 3.39 -12.61
C ALA A 443 0.84 3.55 -12.93
N LEU A 444 -0.05 3.22 -11.99
CA LEU A 444 -1.50 3.24 -12.17
C LEU A 444 -2.18 4.57 -11.74
N GLU A 445 -1.42 5.59 -11.35
CA GLU A 445 -1.99 6.82 -10.77
C GLU A 445 -3.00 7.53 -11.69
N PRO A 446 -2.79 7.66 -13.01
CA PRO A 446 -3.79 8.24 -13.90
C PRO A 446 -5.13 7.48 -13.92
N LEU A 447 -5.08 6.14 -13.81
CA LEU A 447 -6.30 5.31 -13.72
C LEU A 447 -7.00 5.53 -12.38
N ARG A 448 -6.25 5.69 -11.29
CA ARG A 448 -6.82 6.04 -9.97
C ARG A 448 -7.52 7.39 -9.99
N PHE A 449 -6.90 8.43 -10.56
CA PHE A 449 -7.54 9.74 -10.68
C PHE A 449 -8.84 9.66 -11.48
N TRP A 450 -8.81 8.94 -12.59
CA TRP A 450 -9.99 8.73 -13.45
C TRP A 450 -11.11 8.00 -12.72
N SER A 451 -10.80 6.87 -12.08
CA SER A 451 -11.76 6.06 -11.32
C SER A 451 -12.38 6.84 -10.15
N PHE A 452 -11.58 7.66 -9.46
CA PHE A 452 -12.07 8.54 -8.40
C PHE A 452 -12.96 9.67 -8.94
N CYS A 453 -12.58 10.33 -10.04
CA CYS A 453 -13.45 11.34 -10.66
C CYS A 453 -14.81 10.76 -11.03
N ALA A 454 -14.84 9.55 -11.59
CA ALA A 454 -16.08 8.87 -11.93
C ALA A 454 -16.91 8.51 -10.68
N LEU A 455 -16.26 8.09 -9.59
CA LEU A 455 -16.93 7.90 -8.30
C LEU A 455 -17.64 9.18 -7.85
N VAL A 456 -16.92 10.29 -7.81
CA VAL A 456 -17.44 11.59 -7.34
C VAL A 456 -18.61 12.08 -8.19
N VAL A 457 -18.53 11.91 -9.51
CA VAL A 457 -19.59 12.32 -10.45
C VAL A 457 -20.87 11.53 -10.19
N ASP A 458 -20.78 10.21 -10.05
CA ASP A 458 -21.93 9.34 -9.85
C ASP A 458 -22.49 9.38 -8.42
N CYS A 459 -21.68 9.78 -7.44
CA CYS A 459 -22.14 9.92 -6.05
C CYS A 459 -23.20 11.02 -5.88
N PRO A 460 -24.26 10.78 -5.09
CA PRO A 460 -25.19 11.84 -4.67
C PRO A 460 -24.51 12.97 -3.89
N ALA A 461 -25.08 14.18 -3.91
CA ALA A 461 -24.48 15.35 -3.27
C ALA A 461 -24.18 15.16 -1.76
N ALA A 462 -25.04 14.45 -1.02
CA ALA A 462 -24.81 14.12 0.39
C ALA A 462 -23.58 13.22 0.57
N ALA A 463 -23.42 12.18 -0.26
CA ALA A 463 -22.30 11.25 -0.22
C ALA A 463 -20.96 11.92 -0.56
N ARG A 464 -20.96 12.96 -1.41
CA ARG A 464 -19.75 13.73 -1.76
C ARG A 464 -19.17 14.45 -0.54
N GLY A 465 -20.01 15.01 0.33
CA GLY A 465 -19.57 15.64 1.58
C GLY A 465 -18.88 14.63 2.51
N ASP A 466 -19.48 13.45 2.65
CA ASP A 466 -18.92 12.37 3.46
C ASP A 466 -17.61 11.81 2.90
N LEU A 467 -17.51 11.67 1.58
CA LEU A 467 -16.29 11.24 0.89
C LEU A 467 -15.12 12.20 1.17
N ALA A 468 -15.38 13.51 1.11
CA ALA A 468 -14.38 14.52 1.46
C ALA A 468 -13.96 14.41 2.95
N ALA A 469 -14.92 14.27 3.86
CA ALA A 469 -14.65 14.12 5.30
C ALA A 469 -13.81 12.86 5.63
N ARG A 470 -13.90 11.81 4.80
CA ARG A 470 -13.18 10.54 4.97
C ARG A 470 -11.75 10.58 4.43
N GLY A 471 -11.29 11.72 3.90
CA GLY A 471 -9.94 11.90 3.35
C GLY A 471 -9.86 11.85 1.83
N GLY A 472 -11.01 11.84 1.14
CA GLY A 472 -11.11 12.08 -0.30
C GLY A 472 -10.25 11.14 -1.14
N PHE A 473 -9.49 11.71 -2.07
CA PHE A 473 -8.65 10.91 -2.99
C PHE A 473 -7.59 10.10 -2.25
N GLU A 474 -6.98 10.61 -1.18
CA GLU A 474 -5.96 9.85 -0.44
C GLU A 474 -6.53 8.61 0.24
N ALA A 475 -7.77 8.69 0.73
CA ALA A 475 -8.45 7.53 1.29
C ALA A 475 -8.77 6.51 0.19
N PHE A 476 -9.26 6.97 -0.96
CA PHE A 476 -9.51 6.12 -2.13
C PHE A 476 -8.23 5.45 -2.64
N ARG A 477 -7.12 6.19 -2.72
CA ARG A 477 -5.82 5.66 -3.14
C ARG A 477 -5.31 4.55 -2.21
N ALA A 478 -5.64 4.63 -0.92
CA ALA A 478 -5.24 3.65 0.07
C ALA A 478 -6.11 2.38 0.05
N ASP A 479 -7.43 2.52 -0.06
CA ASP A 479 -8.37 1.39 -0.12
C ASP A 479 -9.55 1.72 -1.06
N PRO A 480 -9.39 1.50 -2.38
CA PRO A 480 -10.41 1.86 -3.37
C PRO A 480 -11.74 1.14 -3.12
N ALA A 481 -11.69 -0.17 -2.84
CA ALA A 481 -12.87 -1.00 -2.59
C ALA A 481 -13.68 -0.51 -1.40
N LEU A 482 -13.02 -0.22 -0.27
CA LEU A 482 -13.70 0.29 0.93
C LEU A 482 -14.36 1.65 0.67
N ILE A 483 -13.65 2.57 0.03
CA ILE A 483 -14.16 3.92 -0.22
C ILE A 483 -15.32 3.91 -1.21
N GLU A 484 -15.26 3.08 -2.25
CA GLU A 484 -16.40 2.91 -3.17
C GLU A 484 -17.62 2.30 -2.48
N ALA A 485 -17.43 1.23 -1.69
CA ALA A 485 -18.53 0.59 -0.97
C ALA A 485 -19.22 1.53 0.03
N LEU A 486 -18.45 2.38 0.71
CA LEU A 486 -18.97 3.38 1.64
C LEU A 486 -19.69 4.53 0.92
N ALA A 487 -19.18 4.95 -0.24
CA ALA A 487 -19.81 6.02 -1.02
C ALA A 487 -21.20 5.64 -1.56
N GLY A 488 -21.46 4.33 -1.72
CA GLY A 488 -22.77 3.79 -2.08
C GLY A 488 -23.81 3.76 -0.95
N GLN A 489 -23.42 4.06 0.31
CA GLN A 489 -24.32 4.02 1.47
C GLN A 489 -24.21 5.28 2.34
N PRO A 490 -24.73 6.43 1.88
CA PRO A 490 -24.59 7.73 2.57
C PRO A 490 -25.29 7.79 3.93
N ASP A 491 -26.31 6.96 4.18
CA ASP A 491 -27.08 6.98 5.43
C ASP A 491 -26.32 6.33 6.61
N LEU A 492 -25.15 5.74 6.35
CA LEU A 492 -24.31 5.12 7.36
C LEU A 492 -23.33 6.14 7.95
N ARG A 493 -23.73 6.70 9.11
CA ARG A 493 -22.80 7.38 10.03
C ARG A 493 -21.77 6.37 10.54
N LEU A 494 -20.52 6.53 10.14
CA LEU A 494 -19.43 5.76 10.73
C LEU A 494 -19.20 6.20 12.18
N LEU A 495 -18.74 5.27 13.00
CA LEU A 495 -18.07 5.62 14.26
C LEU A 495 -16.72 6.27 13.93
N ASP A 496 -16.32 7.27 14.72
CA ASP A 496 -15.08 8.03 14.54
C ASP A 496 -13.85 7.12 14.39
N GLY A 497 -13.40 6.94 13.15
CA GLY A 497 -12.25 6.13 12.80
C GLY A 497 -11.78 6.47 11.39
N SER A 498 -10.56 6.98 11.25
CA SER A 498 -9.98 7.25 9.94
C SER A 498 -9.79 5.93 9.18
N PRO A 499 -10.23 5.81 7.90
CA PRO A 499 -9.99 4.64 7.05
C PRO A 499 -8.51 4.26 6.95
N ARG A 500 -7.60 5.21 7.19
CA ARG A 500 -6.15 5.00 7.20
C ARG A 500 -5.68 3.93 8.19
N ARG A 501 -6.35 3.78 9.35
CA ARG A 501 -5.94 2.79 10.37
C ARG A 501 -6.43 1.37 10.06
N ALA A 502 -7.54 1.22 9.33
CA ALA A 502 -8.12 -0.10 9.03
C ALA A 502 -7.26 -0.95 8.07
N ASN A 503 -6.37 -0.32 7.30
CA ASN A 503 -5.53 -0.98 6.30
C ASN A 503 -4.20 -1.52 6.91
N GLU A 504 -3.85 -1.15 8.14
CA GLU A 504 -2.62 -1.60 8.81
C GLU A 504 -2.77 -3.00 9.44
N GLU A 505 -4.00 -3.45 9.73
CA GLU A 505 -4.27 -4.68 10.51
C GLU A 505 -4.43 -5.98 9.69
N GLN A 506 -4.08 -6.02 8.40
CA GLN A 506 -4.12 -7.26 7.58
C GLN A 506 -5.46 -8.03 7.65
N ARG A 507 -6.60 -7.34 7.54
CA ARG A 507 -7.93 -8.00 7.51
C ARG A 507 -8.52 -7.97 6.11
N SER A 508 -9.30 -8.99 5.74
CA SER A 508 -9.99 -9.04 4.44
C SER A 508 -10.97 -7.88 4.24
N PHE A 509 -11.38 -7.61 3.01
CA PHE A 509 -12.24 -6.45 2.68
C PHE A 509 -13.52 -6.40 3.54
N VAL A 510 -14.21 -7.54 3.70
CA VAL A 510 -15.46 -7.59 4.46
C VAL A 510 -15.25 -7.21 5.93
N HIS A 511 -14.12 -7.57 6.54
CA HIS A 511 -13.78 -7.19 7.91
C HIS A 511 -13.49 -5.69 8.02
N ARG A 512 -12.78 -5.11 7.05
CA ARG A 512 -12.51 -3.67 6.99
C ARG A 512 -13.82 -2.89 6.80
N TYR A 513 -14.72 -3.39 5.95
CA TYR A 513 -16.05 -2.82 5.74
C TYR A 513 -16.91 -2.91 7.02
N ALA A 514 -17.02 -4.09 7.65
CA ALA A 514 -17.76 -4.26 8.89
C ALA A 514 -17.22 -3.36 10.03
N ALA A 515 -15.90 -3.25 10.15
CA ALA A 515 -15.26 -2.37 11.13
C ALA A 515 -15.60 -0.90 10.87
N ALA A 516 -15.57 -0.45 9.60
CA ALA A 516 -15.99 0.91 9.24
C ALA A 516 -17.45 1.17 9.68
N LEU A 517 -18.33 0.18 9.54
CA LEU A 517 -19.73 0.29 9.95
C LEU A 517 -19.97 0.19 11.47
N GLY A 518 -18.93 -0.01 12.29
CA GLY A 518 -19.08 -0.22 13.72
C GLY A 518 -19.57 -1.63 14.09
N LEU A 519 -19.59 -2.55 13.12
CA LEU A 519 -20.07 -3.92 13.26
C LEU A 519 -18.90 -4.90 13.35
N GLY A 520 -17.79 -4.45 13.97
CA GLY A 520 -16.59 -5.26 14.15
C GLY A 520 -16.88 -6.52 14.97
N GLY A 521 -16.67 -7.68 14.36
CA GLY A 521 -16.94 -9.00 14.94
C GLY A 521 -18.21 -9.69 14.40
N LEU A 522 -19.02 -9.00 13.57
CA LEU A 522 -20.15 -9.64 12.86
C LEU A 522 -19.67 -10.74 11.92
N VAL A 523 -18.47 -10.60 11.34
CA VAL A 523 -17.85 -11.64 10.50
C VAL A 523 -16.83 -12.39 11.34
N ALA A 524 -16.92 -13.72 11.33
CA ALA A 524 -15.99 -14.56 12.07
C ALA A 524 -14.55 -14.39 11.53
N PRO A 525 -13.50 -14.33 12.38
CA PRO A 525 -12.13 -14.09 11.96
C PRO A 525 -11.54 -15.09 10.96
N ARG A 526 -12.12 -16.30 10.87
CA ARG A 526 -11.70 -17.39 9.97
C ARG A 526 -12.80 -17.77 8.96
N ALA A 527 -13.69 -16.83 8.63
CA ALA A 527 -14.71 -17.04 7.61
C ALA A 527 -14.08 -17.42 6.26
N ASP A 528 -14.59 -18.48 5.64
CA ASP A 528 -14.17 -18.89 4.30
C ASP A 528 -14.62 -17.89 3.22
N ALA A 529 -14.21 -18.10 1.97
CA ALA A 529 -14.52 -17.19 0.86
C ALA A 529 -16.02 -16.99 0.63
N ALA A 530 -16.81 -18.07 0.74
CA ALA A 530 -18.26 -18.03 0.55
C ALA A 530 -18.95 -17.26 1.68
N THR A 531 -18.56 -17.52 2.93
CA THR A 531 -19.04 -16.80 4.13
C THR A 531 -18.68 -15.32 4.07
N GLN A 532 -17.47 -14.97 3.63
CA GLN A 532 -17.07 -13.56 3.46
C GLN A 532 -17.94 -12.83 2.43
N LEU A 533 -18.29 -13.49 1.31
CA LEU A 533 -19.13 -12.91 0.27
C LEU A 533 -20.57 -12.70 0.74
N GLU A 534 -21.17 -13.70 1.38
CA GLU A 534 -22.53 -13.58 1.92
C GLU A 534 -22.60 -12.57 3.07
N ALA A 535 -21.58 -12.53 3.94
CA ALA A 535 -21.47 -11.50 4.96
C ALA A 535 -21.42 -10.10 4.37
N TYR A 536 -20.69 -9.88 3.26
CA TYR A 536 -20.68 -8.58 2.58
C TYR A 536 -22.05 -8.22 2.00
N ARG A 537 -22.73 -9.18 1.36
CA ARG A 537 -24.10 -8.98 0.85
C ARG A 537 -25.09 -8.61 1.96
N LEU A 538 -24.97 -9.25 3.13
CA LEU A 538 -25.80 -8.97 4.30
C LEU A 538 -25.45 -7.60 4.92
N LEU A 539 -24.18 -7.23 5.03
CA LEU A 539 -23.76 -5.93 5.58
C LEU A 539 -24.36 -4.75 4.81
N ARG A 540 -24.60 -4.92 3.50
CA ARG A 540 -25.30 -3.91 2.68
C ARG A 540 -26.79 -3.78 3.03
N GLN A 541 -27.39 -4.79 3.64
CA GLN A 541 -28.73 -4.76 4.22
C GLN A 541 -28.68 -4.21 5.65
N THR A 542 -28.41 -2.91 5.77
CA THR A 542 -28.13 -2.22 7.05
C THR A 542 -29.06 -2.57 8.23
N PRO A 543 -30.39 -2.73 8.07
CA PRO A 543 -31.26 -3.08 9.19
C PRO A 543 -30.90 -4.42 9.84
N LEU A 544 -30.80 -5.49 9.05
CA LEU A 544 -30.53 -6.84 9.55
C LEU A 544 -29.13 -6.94 10.18
N ALA A 545 -28.13 -6.30 9.57
CA ALA A 545 -26.77 -6.29 10.10
C ALA A 545 -26.69 -5.66 11.50
N ARG A 546 -27.49 -4.61 11.76
CA ARG A 546 -27.57 -3.97 13.08
C ARG A 546 -28.31 -4.83 14.11
N GLU A 547 -29.38 -5.51 13.70
CA GLU A 547 -30.11 -6.44 14.58
C GLU A 547 -29.21 -7.60 15.02
N LEU A 548 -28.46 -8.21 14.08
CA LEU A 548 -27.50 -9.26 14.38
C LEU A 548 -26.39 -8.77 15.31
N ALA A 549 -25.87 -7.56 15.10
CA ALA A 549 -24.88 -6.98 16.01
C ALA A 549 -25.45 -6.70 17.42
N ALA A 550 -26.70 -6.28 17.53
CA ALA A 550 -27.38 -6.09 18.83
C ALA A 550 -27.60 -7.42 19.57
N ALA A 551 -27.82 -8.50 18.82
CA ALA A 551 -27.87 -9.88 19.32
C ALA A 551 -26.49 -10.55 19.45
N ARG A 552 -25.41 -9.86 19.05
CA ARG A 552 -24.03 -10.40 19.05
C ARG A 552 -23.89 -11.74 18.30
N LEU A 553 -24.57 -11.90 17.18
CA LEU A 553 -24.48 -13.08 16.33
C LEU A 553 -23.42 -12.88 15.24
N ALA A 554 -22.45 -13.79 15.14
CA ALA A 554 -21.37 -13.77 14.15
C ALA A 554 -21.67 -14.73 12.99
N LEU A 555 -21.47 -14.24 11.77
CA LEU A 555 -21.56 -14.99 10.53
C LEU A 555 -20.30 -15.85 10.36
N ASP A 556 -20.47 -17.15 10.50
CA ASP A 556 -19.42 -18.18 10.43
C ASP A 556 -19.70 -19.29 9.40
N GLU A 557 -20.89 -19.29 8.80
CA GLU A 557 -21.29 -20.24 7.76
C GLU A 557 -21.65 -19.57 6.42
N PRO A 558 -21.47 -20.26 5.28
CA PRO A 558 -21.63 -19.68 3.96
C PRO A 558 -23.08 -19.54 3.48
N SER A 559 -24.06 -20.06 4.21
CA SER A 559 -25.46 -20.00 3.82
C SER A 559 -26.36 -19.85 5.03
N PHE A 560 -27.28 -18.92 4.95
CA PHE A 560 -28.25 -18.65 5.99
C PHE A 560 -29.51 -18.04 5.39
N GLU A 561 -30.67 -18.40 5.94
CA GLU A 561 -31.93 -17.79 5.56
C GLU A 561 -32.10 -16.45 6.29
N ALA A 562 -32.21 -15.36 5.54
CA ALA A 562 -32.33 -14.01 6.11
C ALA A 562 -33.52 -13.86 7.08
N ALA A 563 -34.64 -14.55 6.82
CA ALA A 563 -35.79 -14.55 7.71
C ALA A 563 -35.48 -15.22 9.06
N THR A 564 -34.78 -16.35 9.03
CA THR A 564 -34.35 -17.09 10.23
C THR A 564 -33.35 -16.30 11.06
N LEU A 565 -32.42 -15.60 10.40
CA LEU A 565 -31.48 -14.69 11.06
C LEU A 565 -32.17 -13.49 11.72
N ALA A 566 -33.11 -12.85 11.01
CA ALA A 566 -33.86 -11.71 11.53
C ALA A 566 -34.68 -12.13 12.76
N ASP A 567 -35.36 -13.28 12.68
CA ASP A 567 -36.15 -13.82 13.77
C ASP A 567 -35.30 -14.16 15.01
N ALA A 568 -34.14 -14.80 14.79
CA ALA A 568 -33.20 -15.09 15.87
C ALA A 568 -32.66 -13.81 16.52
N ALA A 569 -32.24 -12.84 15.70
CA ALA A 569 -31.73 -11.55 16.18
C ALA A 569 -32.77 -10.77 17.00
N ALA A 570 -34.02 -10.73 16.54
CA ALA A 570 -35.12 -10.05 17.23
C ALA A 570 -35.38 -10.64 18.62
N LYS A 571 -35.34 -11.98 18.76
CA LYS A 571 -35.52 -12.66 20.05
C LYS A 571 -34.33 -12.47 20.99
N LEU A 572 -33.13 -12.64 20.46
CA LEU A 572 -31.89 -12.66 21.26
C LEU A 572 -31.36 -11.27 21.62
N SER A 573 -31.72 -10.23 20.87
CA SER A 573 -31.39 -8.84 21.22
C SER A 573 -32.17 -8.32 22.43
N ASN A 574 -33.33 -8.91 22.73
CA ASN A 574 -34.14 -8.56 23.89
C ASN A 574 -33.72 -9.36 25.14
N GLU A 575 -32.85 -8.76 25.95
CA GLU A 575 -32.30 -9.38 27.17
C GLU A 575 -33.38 -9.91 28.11
N ALA A 576 -34.47 -9.16 28.29
CA ALA A 576 -35.57 -9.55 29.18
C ALA A 576 -36.38 -10.75 28.64
N MET A 577 -36.40 -10.99 27.33
CA MET A 577 -36.97 -12.22 26.76
C MET A 577 -36.09 -13.43 27.06
N VAL A 578 -34.77 -13.26 26.91
CA VAL A 578 -33.80 -14.32 27.17
C VAL A 578 -33.77 -14.69 28.67
N GLU A 579 -33.81 -13.71 29.57
CA GLU A 579 -33.90 -13.96 31.02
C GLU A 579 -35.19 -14.70 31.41
N ARG A 580 -36.33 -14.36 30.79
CA ARG A 580 -37.59 -15.09 30.98
C ARG A 580 -37.52 -16.53 30.47
N ALA A 581 -36.76 -16.78 29.41
CA ALA A 581 -36.52 -18.12 28.90
C ALA A 581 -35.62 -18.95 29.84
N VAL A 582 -34.65 -18.34 30.53
CA VAL A 582 -33.88 -19.00 31.59
C VAL A 582 -34.80 -19.45 32.72
N ILE A 583 -35.68 -18.58 33.22
CA ILE A 583 -36.65 -18.91 34.28
C ILE A 583 -37.56 -20.07 33.85
N TYR A 584 -38.07 -20.01 32.62
CA TYR A 584 -38.87 -21.10 32.04
C TYR A 584 -38.11 -22.43 32.03
N CYS A 585 -36.83 -22.44 31.62
CA CYS A 585 -36.03 -23.66 31.59
C CYS A 585 -35.77 -24.23 33.01
N ASP A 586 -35.58 -23.35 34.00
CA ASP A 586 -35.39 -23.74 35.39
C ASP A 586 -36.66 -24.37 35.99
N ASP A 587 -37.82 -23.75 35.75
CA ASP A 587 -39.11 -24.20 36.28
C ASP A 587 -39.55 -25.55 35.67
N TRP A 588 -39.18 -25.81 34.41
CA TRP A 588 -39.59 -27.01 33.67
C TRP A 588 -38.54 -28.13 33.62
N GLY A 589 -37.40 -27.95 34.29
CA GLY A 589 -36.38 -29.00 34.45
C GLY A 589 -35.51 -29.23 33.21
N PHE A 590 -35.17 -28.17 32.47
CA PHE A 590 -34.24 -28.21 31.33
C PHE A 590 -32.90 -27.51 31.67
N PRO A 591 -32.07 -28.07 32.58
CA PRO A 591 -30.89 -27.38 33.11
C PRO A 591 -29.86 -27.03 32.03
N GLU A 592 -29.61 -27.92 31.07
CA GLU A 592 -28.64 -27.70 29.97
C GLU A 592 -29.05 -26.51 29.08
N LYS A 593 -30.34 -26.40 28.75
CA LYS A 593 -30.89 -25.27 27.97
C LYS A 593 -30.79 -23.95 28.75
N GLY A 594 -31.09 -23.99 30.04
CA GLY A 594 -30.95 -22.83 30.93
C GLY A 594 -29.50 -22.36 31.06
N GLU A 595 -28.55 -23.28 31.20
CA GLU A 595 -27.11 -22.97 31.23
C GLU A 595 -26.63 -22.36 29.91
N ALA A 596 -27.04 -22.88 28.75
CA ALA A 596 -26.69 -22.31 27.46
C ALA A 596 -27.19 -20.86 27.29
N LEU A 597 -28.43 -20.56 27.71
CA LEU A 597 -28.97 -19.20 27.70
C LEU A 597 -28.22 -18.25 28.66
N ARG A 598 -27.83 -18.73 29.86
CA ARG A 598 -27.00 -17.95 30.80
C ARG A 598 -25.60 -17.69 30.24
N ALA A 599 -24.98 -18.69 29.60
CA ALA A 599 -23.68 -18.54 28.95
C ALA A 599 -23.74 -17.52 27.82
N TYR A 600 -24.81 -17.56 26.99
CA TYR A 600 -25.06 -16.53 25.98
C TYR A 600 -25.20 -15.12 26.58
N LEU A 601 -26.02 -14.95 27.63
CA LEU A 601 -26.16 -13.65 28.30
C LEU A 601 -24.83 -13.13 28.85
N GLN A 602 -24.02 -14.01 29.45
CA GLN A 602 -22.71 -13.65 29.97
C GLN A 602 -21.77 -13.20 28.85
N ARG A 603 -21.64 -13.98 27.77
CA ARG A 603 -20.83 -13.64 26.59
C ARG A 603 -21.26 -12.29 26.00
N ARG A 604 -22.56 -12.09 25.80
CA ARG A 604 -23.12 -10.84 25.27
C ARG A 604 -22.78 -9.63 26.15
N ARG A 605 -22.90 -9.75 27.48
CA ARG A 605 -22.53 -8.70 28.44
C ARG A 605 -21.03 -8.39 28.45
N GLN A 606 -20.20 -9.39 28.15
CA GLN A 606 -18.75 -9.24 27.97
C GLN A 606 -18.36 -8.69 26.58
N GLY A 607 -19.34 -8.53 25.67
CA GLY A 607 -19.12 -8.06 24.31
C GLY A 607 -18.62 -9.14 23.35
N GLU A 608 -18.68 -10.41 23.75
CA GLU A 608 -18.31 -11.56 22.92
C GLU A 608 -19.43 -11.91 21.94
N TRP A 609 -19.04 -12.57 20.84
CA TRP A 609 -19.94 -12.96 19.75
C TRP A 609 -20.29 -14.45 19.83
N THR A 610 -21.51 -14.80 19.44
CA THR A 610 -22.04 -16.17 19.37
C THR A 610 -22.22 -16.57 17.91
N SER A 611 -21.89 -17.81 17.53
CA SER A 611 -22.11 -18.34 16.17
C SER A 611 -23.59 -18.28 15.77
N VAL A 612 -23.88 -18.16 14.47
CA VAL A 612 -25.27 -18.18 13.97
C VAL A 612 -25.97 -19.50 14.33
N GLU A 613 -25.30 -20.64 14.19
CA GLU A 613 -25.87 -21.96 14.50
C GLU A 613 -26.36 -22.01 15.96
N GLU A 614 -25.47 -21.72 16.92
CA GLU A 614 -25.83 -21.65 18.33
C GLU A 614 -26.92 -20.60 18.60
N GLY A 615 -26.84 -19.42 17.99
CA GLY A 615 -27.84 -18.37 18.15
C GLY A 615 -29.23 -18.78 17.69
N THR A 616 -29.34 -19.42 16.52
CA THR A 616 -30.62 -19.92 16.01
C THR A 616 -31.22 -21.00 16.91
N HIS A 617 -30.39 -21.90 17.47
CA HIS A 617 -30.84 -22.88 18.45
C HIS A 617 -31.38 -22.22 19.73
N LEU A 618 -30.66 -21.24 20.28
CA LEU A 618 -31.10 -20.49 21.46
C LEU A 618 -32.40 -19.71 21.20
N ALA A 619 -32.56 -19.14 20.01
CA ALA A 619 -33.77 -18.41 19.63
C ALA A 619 -35.02 -19.28 19.63
N VAL A 620 -34.91 -20.57 19.27
CA VAL A 620 -36.02 -21.54 19.37
C VAL A 620 -36.46 -21.72 20.83
N ILE A 621 -35.51 -21.86 21.76
CA ILE A 621 -35.81 -22.00 23.19
C ILE A 621 -36.51 -20.74 23.72
N VAL A 622 -36.05 -19.55 23.31
CA VAL A 622 -36.68 -18.27 23.68
C VAL A 622 -38.10 -18.17 23.09
N ALA A 623 -38.33 -18.68 21.88
CA ALA A 623 -39.64 -18.69 21.24
C ALA A 623 -40.64 -19.58 21.99
N GLU A 624 -40.20 -20.77 22.42
CA GLU A 624 -40.99 -21.71 23.23
C GLU A 624 -41.41 -21.05 24.55
N ALA A 625 -40.45 -20.46 25.27
CA ALA A 625 -40.71 -19.77 26.53
C ALA A 625 -41.64 -18.56 26.38
N ASP A 626 -41.44 -17.74 25.35
CA ASP A 626 -42.28 -16.56 25.11
C ASP A 626 -43.73 -16.94 24.79
N THR A 627 -43.93 -18.04 24.07
CA THR A 627 -45.28 -18.60 23.80
C THR A 627 -45.95 -19.03 25.10
N TYR A 628 -45.23 -19.77 25.96
CA TYR A 628 -45.73 -20.14 27.29
C TYR A 628 -46.13 -18.92 28.13
N TRP A 629 -45.27 -17.89 28.20
CA TRP A 629 -45.56 -16.70 28.99
C TRP A 629 -46.75 -15.89 28.42
N ARG A 630 -46.92 -15.85 27.09
CA ARG A 630 -48.09 -15.23 26.44
C ARG A 630 -49.38 -15.96 26.77
N GLU A 631 -49.39 -17.29 26.73
CA GLU A 631 -50.55 -18.12 27.08
C GLU A 631 -50.91 -17.98 28.57
N LEU A 632 -49.90 -17.99 29.45
CA LEU A 632 -50.10 -17.77 30.88
C LEU A 632 -50.66 -16.36 31.17
N GLY A 633 -50.16 -15.34 30.47
CA GLY A 633 -50.67 -13.99 30.54
C GLY A 633 -52.12 -13.87 30.05
N ALA A 634 -52.45 -14.52 28.93
CA ALA A 634 -53.82 -14.57 28.41
C ALA A 634 -54.77 -15.31 29.35
N ALA A 635 -54.34 -16.42 29.97
CA ALA A 635 -55.12 -17.16 30.97
C ALA A 635 -55.37 -16.34 32.25
N ARG A 636 -54.38 -15.54 32.69
CA ARG A 636 -54.52 -14.61 33.82
C ARG A 636 -55.36 -13.38 33.51
N ALA A 637 -55.36 -12.92 32.26
CA ALA A 637 -56.20 -11.80 31.82
C ALA A 637 -57.66 -12.20 31.53
N SER A 638 -57.90 -13.50 31.29
CA SER A 638 -59.25 -14.05 31.04
C SER A 638 -59.92 -14.63 32.28
N THR A 639 -59.25 -14.58 33.45
CA THR A 639 -59.88 -14.80 34.74
C THR A 639 -60.64 -13.52 35.12
N PRO A 640 -61.99 -13.51 35.17
CA PRO A 640 -62.72 -12.32 35.56
C PRO A 640 -62.45 -12.01 37.03
N ASP A 641 -62.40 -10.71 37.35
CA ASP A 641 -62.37 -10.17 38.72
C ASP A 641 -63.15 -11.08 39.68
N GLU A 642 -62.45 -11.65 40.66
CA GLU A 642 -63.08 -12.11 41.88
C GLU A 642 -63.87 -10.92 42.43
N ALA A 643 -65.19 -11.04 42.34
CA ALA A 643 -66.14 -10.09 42.87
C ALA A 643 -65.71 -9.66 44.29
N GLU A 644 -65.82 -8.35 44.54
CA GLU A 644 -65.65 -7.74 45.86
C GLU A 644 -66.24 -8.65 46.95
N PRO A 645 -65.52 -8.87 48.07
CA PRO A 645 -66.09 -9.64 49.17
C PRO A 645 -67.33 -8.90 49.67
N VAL A 646 -68.50 -9.51 49.42
CA VAL A 646 -69.76 -9.14 50.06
C VAL A 646 -69.51 -9.09 51.56
N LYS A 647 -69.52 -7.88 52.14
CA LYS A 647 -69.56 -7.69 53.59
C LYS A 647 -70.81 -8.40 54.13
N PRO A 648 -70.69 -9.42 55.00
CA PRO A 648 -71.82 -9.79 55.83
C PRO A 648 -71.92 -8.77 56.96
N ALA A 649 -73.07 -8.11 57.02
CA ALA A 649 -73.45 -7.31 58.18
C ALA A 649 -73.61 -8.24 59.41
N GLY A 650 -72.83 -7.96 60.46
CA GLY A 650 -73.26 -8.24 61.83
C GLY A 650 -72.45 -9.26 62.64
N LEU A 651 -72.05 -8.80 63.84
CA LEU A 651 -72.07 -9.53 65.11
C LEU A 651 -70.87 -10.35 65.63
N LEU A 652 -69.63 -10.10 65.19
CA LEU A 652 -68.43 -10.59 65.91
C LEU A 652 -67.30 -9.55 66.04
N ALA A 653 -67.67 -8.28 66.30
CA ALA A 653 -66.76 -7.23 66.78
C ALA A 653 -66.50 -7.30 68.30
N THR A 654 -66.90 -8.39 68.95
CA THR A 654 -66.80 -8.59 70.39
C THR A 654 -66.14 -9.95 70.60
N VAL A 655 -64.89 -9.98 71.07
CA VAL A 655 -64.20 -11.07 71.83
C VAL A 655 -62.66 -11.01 71.72
N ARG A 656 -62.05 -10.21 70.83
CA ARG A 656 -60.57 -10.10 70.80
C ARG A 656 -59.95 -9.05 71.73
N GLY A 657 -60.73 -8.47 72.64
CA GLY A 657 -60.28 -7.53 73.68
C GLY A 657 -60.07 -8.13 75.08
N PHE A 658 -60.21 -9.45 75.25
CA PHE A 658 -60.28 -10.08 76.59
C PHE A 658 -59.11 -10.97 77.02
N PHE A 659 -58.05 -11.14 76.20
CA PHE A 659 -56.97 -12.08 76.55
C PHE A 659 -55.54 -11.52 76.67
N PHE A 660 -55.31 -10.21 76.59
CA PHE A 660 -53.95 -9.66 76.80
C PHE A 660 -53.95 -8.40 77.70
N ARG A 661 -54.13 -8.61 79.01
CA ARG A 661 -53.66 -7.71 80.07
C ARG A 661 -53.42 -8.47 81.38
N GLY A 662 -52.16 -8.51 81.82
CA GLY A 662 -51.67 -8.95 83.14
C GLY A 662 -50.85 -10.25 83.05
N ALA A 663 -49.57 -10.35 83.39
CA ALA A 663 -48.66 -9.53 84.21
C ALA A 663 -47.23 -9.62 83.62
N SER A 664 -46.42 -8.56 83.48
CA SER A 664 -45.73 -7.71 84.46
C SER A 664 -44.58 -8.39 85.24
N LYS A 665 -43.39 -7.78 85.08
CA LYS A 665 -42.17 -7.78 85.94
C LYS A 665 -41.28 -9.02 85.84
N ALA A 666 -39.95 -8.96 85.84
CA ALA A 666 -38.88 -7.96 86.08
C ALA A 666 -37.57 -8.79 85.93
N ALA A 667 -36.32 -8.33 85.82
CA ALA A 667 -35.62 -7.08 85.59
C ALA A 667 -34.11 -7.46 85.59
N GLN A 668 -33.27 -6.55 85.07
CA GLN A 668 -31.81 -6.42 85.32
C GLN A 668 -30.93 -7.51 84.67
N SER A 669 -29.83 -7.19 84.00
CA SER A 669 -28.96 -6.00 84.00
C SER A 669 -28.49 -5.65 82.59
#